data_AF-A0A966B4S3-F1
#
_entry.id   AF-A0A966B4S3-F1
#
_cell.length_a   1.000
_cell.length_b   1.000
_cell.length_c   1.000
_cell.angle_alpha   90.00
_cell.angle_beta   90.00
_cell.angle_gamma   90.00
#
_symmetry.space_group_name_H-M   'P 1'
#
loop_
_entity.id
_entity.type
_entity.pdbx_description
1 polymer ?
#
loop_
_entity_poly.entity_id
_entity_poly.type
_entity_poly.pdbx_seq_one_letter_code
_entity_poly.pdbx_strand_id
1 'polypeptide(L)'
;MKLSDLVIILLGAFFCLLGMGGALAEESWNQSYSAGYIDKQGSFAGGSEIMHLVPHKGKVYAANGYWMDSRWVIPPEGQRQSAQVLRLDSTDSSWQVDLDMGKSNGHGLEYMKGNVLRSVTFTRDRGGKVLAEPVNLLVMAAGSNFERGGAVSAWVRNDESGTWTHSLVRHGSSVGGIRWVPRDMEIHTDKVTGVEKIFMSLGNPGIVAGTYDASRPEKIRWDRNLEFPFLKEGSFRTRPLGITVANGILFFSEGGTIYRRVDGKSPSYSKVLDFHEDTDTDVGGIRGLTTIKNPNGPGQSLLFLWAPGDRSECQVKRMDPDGAGQYTVHDEVKLIDLMSATLGAEVTYTLGAHNMMYPIIDKDAGETVHLIGFQGNIRTKKNLRWKGSALYAGALYAVRREDQTYKVLEVNNSYMPGKRPLISPRAFCYSPFNDANLFIGGHDSSRKVSDNMAWVFKATLDVALGKRKGTDAKVSEQSLKPDPHLLSGPVYELRIYSANEGRFSNLIQRFREHTDTIFKKHGLEPIGYWTPNEGPAKKRRRFIYILKHESRYAAYRNWVNFSNDKDWERALDQPKFQNLLALKPVSIFLEATDYLKIVQNDIKEPGGIYELRTYVAKPGKLGLLNDRFSEHTAAIFNRHRIKNLFYWTAFDQPESKNTLIYLLHHASRKQADLNWKAFGGDPEWRKVAKESQINGTFLAQPPERIYLKPTDFSPLK
;
A
#
# COMPACT_ATOMS: atom_id res chain seq x y z
N MET A 1 14.22 -4.11 -81.78
CA MET A 1 14.17 -3.72 -80.36
C MET A 1 15.13 -2.55 -80.17
N LYS A 2 14.61 -1.38 -79.81
CA LYS A 2 15.37 -0.12 -79.77
C LYS A 2 16.14 -0.02 -78.46
N LEU A 3 17.26 0.70 -78.50
CA LEU A 3 18.22 0.93 -77.39
C LEU A 3 17.58 1.53 -76.11
N SER A 4 16.30 1.92 -76.16
CA SER A 4 15.50 2.43 -75.03
C SER A 4 15.09 1.35 -74.03
N ASP A 5 15.02 0.08 -74.45
CA ASP A 5 14.45 -0.98 -73.61
C ASP A 5 15.50 -1.64 -72.69
N LEU A 6 16.79 -1.41 -72.96
CA LEU A 6 17.90 -1.95 -72.15
C LEU A 6 18.23 -1.07 -70.92
N VAL A 7 17.92 0.22 -70.97
CA VAL A 7 18.18 1.16 -69.86
C VAL A 7 17.17 1.01 -68.71
N ILE A 8 15.94 0.58 -69.02
CA ILE A 8 14.90 0.35 -68.01
C ILE A 8 15.14 -0.97 -67.24
N ILE A 9 15.75 -1.97 -67.87
CA ILE A 9 16.06 -3.25 -67.22
C ILE A 9 17.29 -3.12 -66.30
N LEU A 10 18.26 -2.26 -66.64
CA LEU A 10 19.43 -1.99 -65.78
C LEU A 10 19.13 -1.06 -64.59
N LEU A 11 18.14 -0.16 -64.69
CA LEU A 11 17.65 0.65 -63.55
C LEU A 11 16.67 -0.13 -62.66
N GLY A 12 15.95 -1.12 -63.20
CA GLY A 12 15.10 -2.04 -62.43
C GLY A 12 15.89 -3.09 -61.64
N ALA A 13 17.08 -3.48 -62.10
CA ALA A 13 17.94 -4.42 -61.39
C ALA A 13 18.77 -3.79 -60.26
N PHE A 14 18.96 -2.46 -60.26
CA PHE A 14 19.68 -1.76 -59.19
C PHE A 14 18.80 -1.37 -58.00
N PHE A 15 17.46 -1.41 -58.15
CA PHE A 15 16.51 -1.18 -57.05
C PHE A 15 16.01 -2.46 -56.37
N CYS A 16 16.35 -3.65 -56.88
CA CYS A 16 16.01 -4.95 -56.27
C CYS A 16 17.11 -5.57 -55.40
N LEU A 17 18.19 -4.83 -55.09
CA LEU A 17 19.29 -5.30 -54.24
C LEU A 17 19.59 -4.42 -53.01
N LEU A 18 18.72 -3.45 -52.71
CA LEU A 18 18.78 -2.63 -51.47
C LEU A 18 17.57 -2.82 -50.54
N GLY A 19 16.72 -3.81 -50.81
CA GLY A 19 15.47 -4.08 -50.08
C GLY A 19 15.53 -5.19 -49.02
N MET A 20 16.72 -5.61 -48.58
CA MET A 20 16.89 -6.54 -47.44
C MET A 20 17.93 -6.02 -46.44
N GLY A 21 18.01 -4.70 -46.28
CA GLY A 21 18.44 -4.13 -45.01
C GLY A 21 17.20 -4.08 -44.12
N GLY A 22 16.93 -5.15 -43.37
CA GLY A 22 16.05 -5.02 -42.22
C GLY A 22 16.63 -3.90 -41.37
N ALA A 23 15.99 -2.74 -41.34
CA ALA A 23 16.34 -1.71 -40.38
C ALA A 23 16.26 -2.41 -39.03
N LEU A 24 17.41 -2.64 -38.40
CA LEU A 24 17.50 -3.14 -37.04
C LEU A 24 16.69 -2.13 -36.22
N ALA A 25 15.44 -2.48 -35.91
CA ALA A 25 14.59 -1.66 -35.07
C ALA A 25 15.40 -1.39 -33.81
N GLU A 26 15.65 -0.12 -33.53
CA GLU A 26 16.49 0.29 -32.42
C GLU A 26 15.93 -0.35 -31.15
N GLU A 27 16.69 -1.28 -30.58
CA GLU A 27 16.23 -2.02 -29.41
C GLU A 27 16.14 -1.04 -28.25
N SER A 28 14.91 -0.80 -27.78
CA SER A 28 14.59 0.25 -26.83
C SER A 28 13.76 -0.28 -25.68
N TRP A 29 13.90 0.35 -24.53
CA TRP A 29 12.91 0.21 -23.47
C TRP A 29 11.62 0.91 -23.89
N ASN A 30 10.47 0.34 -23.55
CA ASN A 30 9.16 0.95 -23.78
C ASN A 30 8.35 0.94 -22.49
N GLN A 31 7.75 2.08 -22.13
CA GLN A 31 6.84 2.15 -21.00
C GLN A 31 5.45 1.69 -21.44
N SER A 32 5.13 0.42 -21.14
CA SER A 32 3.84 -0.20 -21.47
C SER A 32 2.70 0.29 -20.57
N TYR A 33 2.98 0.62 -19.31
CA TYR A 33 2.01 1.14 -18.36
C TYR A 33 2.59 2.31 -17.54
N SER A 34 1.79 3.38 -17.41
CA SER A 34 1.97 4.44 -16.43
C SER A 34 0.62 4.64 -15.76
N ALA A 35 0.55 4.46 -14.43
CA ALA A 35 -0.70 4.65 -13.70
C ALA A 35 -1.24 6.06 -13.83
N GLY A 36 -2.57 6.18 -13.74
CA GLY A 36 -3.29 7.44 -13.67
C GLY A 36 -3.95 7.86 -14.98
N TYR A 37 -4.85 7.04 -15.51
CA TYR A 37 -5.70 7.42 -16.65
C TYR A 37 -7.07 6.74 -16.57
N ILE A 38 -8.02 7.21 -17.39
CA ILE A 38 -9.30 6.55 -17.61
C ILE A 38 -9.15 5.63 -18.82
N ASP A 39 -9.40 4.33 -18.62
CA ASP A 39 -9.30 3.34 -19.69
C ASP A 39 -10.45 3.44 -20.71
N LYS A 40 -10.46 2.58 -21.72
CA LYS A 40 -11.45 2.64 -22.80
C LYS A 40 -12.86 2.28 -22.33
N GLN A 41 -13.01 1.69 -21.15
CA GLN A 41 -14.30 1.36 -20.54
C GLN A 41 -14.73 2.40 -19.48
N GLY A 42 -14.02 3.51 -19.34
CA GLY A 42 -14.35 4.56 -18.37
C GLY A 42 -13.88 4.26 -16.95
N SER A 43 -13.09 3.19 -16.74
CA SER A 43 -12.55 2.84 -15.43
C SER A 43 -11.21 3.53 -15.18
N PHE A 44 -10.99 3.97 -13.94
CA PHE A 44 -9.72 4.58 -13.55
C PHE A 44 -8.63 3.51 -13.38
N ALA A 45 -7.63 3.49 -14.24
CA ALA A 45 -6.47 2.62 -14.14
C ALA A 45 -5.33 3.35 -13.40
N GLY A 46 -5.19 3.09 -12.10
CA GLY A 46 -4.22 3.77 -11.23
C GLY A 46 -3.29 2.84 -10.47
N GLY A 47 -2.69 3.38 -9.41
CA GLY A 47 -1.95 2.59 -8.43
C GLY A 47 -0.54 3.12 -8.18
N SER A 48 -0.08 2.92 -6.94
CA SER A 48 1.28 3.18 -6.49
C SER A 48 2.28 2.10 -6.89
N GLU A 49 1.82 0.85 -7.05
CA GLU A 49 2.70 -0.32 -7.23
C GLU A 49 2.08 -1.33 -8.21
N ILE A 50 2.88 -1.96 -9.08
CA ILE A 50 2.56 -3.24 -9.71
C ILE A 50 3.15 -4.36 -8.85
N MET A 51 2.26 -5.18 -8.28
CA MET A 51 2.60 -6.24 -7.34
C MET A 51 2.89 -7.56 -8.04
N HIS A 52 2.16 -7.89 -9.10
CA HIS A 52 2.32 -9.14 -9.87
C HIS A 52 2.11 -8.89 -11.35
N LEU A 53 2.78 -9.68 -12.19
CA LEU A 53 2.57 -9.78 -13.63
C LEU A 53 2.46 -11.25 -13.98
N VAL A 54 1.37 -11.63 -14.67
CA VAL A 54 1.05 -13.04 -14.94
C VAL A 54 0.58 -13.18 -16.38
N PRO A 55 1.20 -14.05 -17.19
CA PRO A 55 0.64 -14.43 -18.47
C PRO A 55 -0.50 -15.43 -18.24
N HIS A 56 -1.63 -15.23 -18.91
CA HIS A 56 -2.77 -16.13 -18.83
C HIS A 56 -3.57 -16.07 -20.12
N LYS A 57 -3.82 -17.24 -20.74
CA LYS A 57 -4.64 -17.38 -21.95
C LYS A 57 -4.30 -16.37 -23.06
N GLY A 58 -3.01 -16.19 -23.35
CA GLY A 58 -2.51 -15.31 -24.42
C GLY A 58 -2.51 -13.82 -24.07
N LYS A 59 -2.77 -13.44 -22.81
CA LYS A 59 -2.80 -12.06 -22.32
C LYS A 59 -1.86 -11.88 -21.13
N VAL A 60 -1.56 -10.63 -20.80
CA VAL A 60 -0.82 -10.30 -19.57
C VAL A 60 -1.77 -9.62 -18.58
N TYR A 61 -1.72 -10.05 -17.33
CA TYR A 61 -2.49 -9.47 -16.23
C TYR A 61 -1.56 -8.91 -15.17
N ALA A 62 -1.92 -7.76 -14.61
CA ALA A 62 -1.16 -7.10 -13.55
C ALA A 62 -2.04 -6.84 -12.33
N ALA A 63 -1.58 -7.23 -11.14
CA ALA A 63 -2.21 -6.81 -9.90
C ALA A 63 -1.53 -5.53 -9.39
N ASN A 64 -2.30 -4.47 -9.14
CA ASN A 64 -1.76 -3.21 -8.61
C ASN A 64 -1.98 -3.05 -7.08
N GLY A 65 -1.53 -1.93 -6.52
CA GLY A 65 -1.85 -1.51 -5.15
C GLY A 65 -1.80 0.01 -4.98
N TYR A 66 -2.38 0.50 -3.89
CA TYR A 66 -2.57 1.93 -3.57
C TYR A 66 -1.91 2.32 -2.24
N TRP A 67 -0.83 1.64 -1.85
CA TRP A 67 -0.10 2.00 -0.64
C TRP A 67 0.60 3.34 -0.80
N MET A 68 0.31 4.27 0.10
CA MET A 68 0.77 5.66 0.02
C MET A 68 0.25 6.44 -1.20
N ASP A 69 -0.84 5.98 -1.81
CA ASP A 69 -1.59 6.76 -2.79
C ASP A 69 -2.70 7.57 -2.09
N SER A 70 -2.86 8.83 -2.46
CA SER A 70 -3.89 9.72 -1.90
C SER A 70 -5.31 9.22 -2.13
N ARG A 71 -5.59 8.47 -3.22
CA ARG A 71 -6.91 7.85 -3.45
C ARG A 71 -7.24 6.74 -2.45
N TRP A 72 -6.26 6.28 -1.68
CA TRP A 72 -6.47 5.36 -0.56
C TRP A 72 -6.44 6.07 0.79
N VAL A 73 -5.50 7.00 0.99
CA VAL A 73 -5.27 7.64 2.30
C VAL A 73 -6.28 8.76 2.57
N ILE A 74 -6.62 9.53 1.54
CA ILE A 74 -7.48 10.73 1.60
C ILE A 74 -8.45 10.75 0.40
N PRO A 75 -9.35 9.76 0.29
CA PRO A 75 -10.19 9.59 -0.89
C PRO A 75 -11.10 10.80 -1.16
N PRO A 76 -11.20 11.29 -2.42
CA PRO A 76 -11.95 12.51 -2.76
C PRO A 76 -13.40 12.56 -2.29
N GLU A 77 -14.09 11.41 -2.28
CA GLU A 77 -15.51 11.30 -1.90
C GLU A 77 -15.73 10.46 -0.63
N GLY A 78 -14.67 10.24 0.15
CA GLY A 78 -14.71 9.33 1.30
C GLY A 78 -14.66 7.84 0.93
N GLN A 79 -14.57 7.49 -0.36
CA GLN A 79 -14.49 6.11 -0.86
C GLN A 79 -13.10 5.78 -1.38
N ARG A 80 -12.43 4.77 -0.80
CA ARG A 80 -11.08 4.41 -1.25
C ARG A 80 -11.11 3.73 -2.61
N GLN A 81 -10.15 4.08 -3.46
CA GLN A 81 -9.86 3.27 -4.64
C GLN A 81 -9.20 1.96 -4.19
N SER A 82 -9.89 0.84 -4.39
CA SER A 82 -9.32 -0.48 -4.12
C SER A 82 -8.37 -0.92 -5.23
N ALA A 83 -7.49 -1.86 -4.90
CA ALA A 83 -6.64 -2.56 -5.84
C ALA A 83 -7.44 -3.24 -6.95
N GLN A 84 -6.76 -3.42 -8.08
CA GLN A 84 -7.31 -3.84 -9.36
C GLN A 84 -6.47 -4.95 -9.97
N VAL A 85 -7.09 -5.70 -10.89
CA VAL A 85 -6.37 -6.46 -11.91
C VAL A 85 -6.49 -5.71 -13.22
N LEU A 86 -5.36 -5.38 -13.84
CA LEU A 86 -5.25 -4.77 -15.15
C LEU A 86 -4.96 -5.85 -16.19
N ARG A 87 -5.47 -5.71 -17.41
CA ARG A 87 -5.28 -6.64 -18.52
C ARG A 87 -4.68 -5.93 -19.73
N LEU A 88 -3.72 -6.60 -20.36
CA LEU A 88 -3.12 -6.24 -21.64
C LEU A 88 -3.44 -7.33 -22.66
N ASP A 89 -4.12 -6.96 -23.75
CA ASP A 89 -4.62 -7.91 -24.77
C ASP A 89 -3.60 -8.19 -25.89
N SER A 90 -2.69 -7.25 -26.16
CA SER A 90 -1.56 -7.39 -27.07
C SER A 90 -0.41 -6.47 -26.67
N THR A 91 0.79 -6.71 -27.19
CA THR A 91 2.02 -5.99 -26.82
C THR A 91 1.90 -4.46 -26.93
N ASP A 92 1.17 -3.95 -27.93
CA ASP A 92 1.01 -2.52 -28.19
C ASP A 92 -0.37 -1.97 -27.82
N SER A 93 -1.22 -2.79 -27.19
CA SER A 93 -2.51 -2.34 -26.67
C SER A 93 -2.36 -1.50 -25.41
N SER A 94 -3.40 -0.75 -25.06
CA SER A 94 -3.48 -0.04 -23.77
C SER A 94 -4.02 -0.98 -22.69
N TRP A 95 -3.46 -0.94 -21.48
CA TRP A 95 -3.99 -1.68 -20.35
C TRP A 95 -5.41 -1.25 -19.98
N GLN A 96 -6.26 -2.21 -19.65
CA GLN A 96 -7.66 -2.01 -19.22
C GLN A 96 -7.86 -2.56 -17.81
N VAL A 97 -8.76 -1.97 -17.02
CA VAL A 97 -9.18 -2.53 -15.74
C VAL A 97 -10.09 -3.73 -16.00
N ASP A 98 -9.67 -4.90 -15.54
CA ASP A 98 -10.41 -6.17 -15.70
C ASP A 98 -11.10 -6.60 -14.39
N LEU A 99 -10.57 -6.18 -13.24
CA LEU A 99 -11.17 -6.35 -11.91
C LEU A 99 -10.97 -5.09 -11.06
N ASP A 100 -12.04 -4.61 -10.42
CA ASP A 100 -11.97 -3.70 -9.27
C ASP A 100 -12.43 -4.48 -8.02
N MET A 101 -11.50 -4.72 -7.08
CA MET A 101 -11.78 -5.56 -5.91
C MET A 101 -12.77 -4.91 -4.95
N GLY A 102 -12.82 -3.58 -4.89
CA GLY A 102 -13.72 -2.83 -4.00
C GLY A 102 -15.17 -2.90 -4.47
N LYS A 103 -15.38 -2.89 -5.79
CA LYS A 103 -16.73 -2.97 -6.39
C LYS A 103 -17.26 -4.40 -6.54
N SER A 104 -16.38 -5.40 -6.64
CA SER A 104 -16.75 -6.78 -7.00
C SER A 104 -16.96 -7.74 -5.82
N ASN A 105 -16.76 -7.30 -4.57
CA ASN A 105 -16.78 -8.22 -3.42
C ASN A 105 -18.14 -8.38 -2.73
N GLY A 106 -19.14 -7.53 -3.01
CA GLY A 106 -20.47 -7.64 -2.40
C GLY A 106 -20.56 -7.41 -0.88
N HIS A 107 -19.45 -7.09 -0.21
CA HIS A 107 -19.35 -6.94 1.26
C HIS A 107 -18.96 -5.52 1.71
N GLY A 108 -18.76 -4.58 0.77
CA GLY A 108 -18.27 -3.23 1.08
C GLY A 108 -16.82 -3.20 1.59
N LEU A 109 -16.04 -4.26 1.31
CA LEU A 109 -14.63 -4.34 1.71
C LEU A 109 -13.74 -3.55 0.75
N GLU A 110 -12.74 -2.87 1.29
CA GLU A 110 -11.75 -2.12 0.52
C GLU A 110 -10.39 -2.81 0.59
N TYR A 111 -9.68 -2.93 -0.53
CA TYR A 111 -8.43 -3.70 -0.62
C TYR A 111 -7.27 -2.80 -1.04
N MET A 112 -6.27 -2.63 -0.18
CA MET A 112 -5.13 -1.72 -0.46
C MET A 112 -4.21 -2.27 -1.55
N LYS A 113 -4.01 -3.59 -1.57
CA LYS A 113 -3.04 -4.25 -2.46
C LYS A 113 -3.66 -5.49 -3.09
N GLY A 114 -3.38 -5.67 -4.37
CA GLY A 114 -3.51 -6.95 -5.03
C GLY A 114 -2.37 -7.86 -4.58
N ASN A 115 -2.59 -8.61 -3.51
CA ASN A 115 -1.52 -9.30 -2.79
C ASN A 115 -0.93 -10.50 -3.54
N VAL A 116 -1.77 -11.28 -4.23
CA VAL A 116 -1.35 -12.47 -5.00
C VAL A 116 -2.18 -12.58 -6.27
N LEU A 117 -1.51 -12.74 -7.42
CA LEU A 117 -2.15 -13.10 -8.69
C LEU A 117 -1.37 -14.27 -9.29
N ARG A 118 -2.05 -15.36 -9.64
CA ARG A 118 -1.41 -16.52 -10.28
C ARG A 118 -2.35 -17.15 -11.31
N SER A 119 -1.75 -17.63 -12.40
CA SER A 119 -2.39 -18.62 -13.25
C SER A 119 -2.03 -20.00 -12.71
N VAL A 120 -3.03 -20.75 -12.26
CA VAL A 120 -2.87 -22.09 -11.67
C VAL A 120 -3.56 -23.13 -12.53
N THR A 121 -3.04 -24.34 -12.56
CA THR A 121 -3.62 -25.44 -13.34
C THR A 121 -3.97 -26.59 -12.41
N PHE A 122 -5.23 -27.00 -12.44
CA PHE A 122 -5.70 -28.21 -11.80
C PHE A 122 -5.74 -29.34 -12.82
N THR A 123 -5.22 -30.49 -12.45
CA THR A 123 -5.27 -31.74 -13.20
C THR A 123 -6.23 -32.75 -12.58
N ARG A 124 -6.74 -32.48 -11.37
CA ARG A 124 -7.63 -33.38 -10.63
C ARG A 124 -8.86 -32.64 -10.10
N ASP A 125 -9.94 -33.38 -9.94
CA ASP A 125 -11.13 -32.91 -9.23
C ASP A 125 -10.93 -32.96 -7.70
N ARG A 126 -11.93 -32.49 -6.96
CA ARG A 126 -11.96 -32.51 -5.50
C ARG A 126 -11.74 -33.89 -4.87
N GLY A 127 -12.11 -34.97 -5.56
CA GLY A 127 -11.91 -36.35 -5.10
C GLY A 127 -10.51 -36.89 -5.40
N GLY A 128 -9.67 -36.15 -6.11
CA GLY A 128 -8.36 -36.60 -6.58
C GLY A 128 -8.41 -37.37 -7.91
N LYS A 129 -9.57 -37.46 -8.56
CA LYS A 129 -9.70 -38.10 -9.87
C LYS A 129 -9.13 -37.18 -10.93
N VAL A 130 -8.35 -37.74 -11.85
CA VAL A 130 -7.77 -37.00 -12.98
C VAL A 130 -8.90 -36.44 -13.86
N LEU A 131 -8.81 -35.15 -14.17
CA LEU A 131 -9.73 -34.46 -15.09
C LEU A 131 -9.48 -34.93 -16.52
N ALA A 132 -10.51 -34.91 -17.36
CA ALA A 132 -10.36 -35.23 -18.77
C ALA A 132 -9.35 -34.29 -19.45
N GLU A 133 -9.39 -33.01 -19.09
CA GLU A 133 -8.44 -31.99 -19.52
C GLU A 133 -8.02 -31.13 -18.31
N PRO A 134 -6.75 -30.69 -18.23
CA PRO A 134 -6.33 -29.76 -17.21
C PRO A 134 -7.12 -28.44 -17.26
N VAL A 135 -7.52 -27.92 -16.10
CA VAL A 135 -8.25 -26.67 -15.96
C VAL A 135 -7.31 -25.58 -15.46
N ASN A 136 -7.05 -24.60 -16.33
CA ASN A 136 -6.22 -23.45 -16.02
C ASN A 136 -7.08 -22.25 -15.60
N LEU A 137 -6.84 -21.72 -14.40
CA LEU A 137 -7.60 -20.63 -13.78
C LEU A 137 -6.68 -19.45 -13.47
N LEU A 138 -7.17 -18.22 -13.63
CA LEU A 138 -6.53 -17.03 -13.06
C LEU A 138 -7.15 -16.69 -11.71
N VAL A 139 -6.31 -16.67 -10.67
CA VAL A 139 -6.73 -16.49 -9.28
C VAL A 139 -6.07 -15.25 -8.70
N MET A 140 -6.89 -14.35 -8.19
CA MET A 140 -6.48 -13.13 -7.48
C MET A 140 -6.84 -13.28 -6.00
N ALA A 141 -5.95 -12.91 -5.08
CA ALA A 141 -6.25 -12.87 -3.65
C ALA A 141 -5.73 -11.61 -2.96
N ALA A 142 -6.53 -11.06 -2.05
CA ALA A 142 -6.21 -9.82 -1.36
C ALA A 142 -6.72 -9.81 0.09
N GLY A 143 -5.98 -9.12 0.95
CA GLY A 143 -6.33 -8.85 2.34
C GLY A 143 -7.04 -7.51 2.50
N SER A 144 -8.02 -7.44 3.39
CA SER A 144 -8.75 -6.22 3.78
C SER A 144 -8.87 -6.12 5.29
N ASN A 145 -9.07 -4.89 5.78
CA ASN A 145 -9.49 -4.65 7.15
C ASN A 145 -11.00 -4.93 7.28
N PHE A 146 -11.39 -5.46 8.42
CA PHE A 146 -12.78 -5.74 8.79
C PHE A 146 -13.08 -5.08 10.14
N GLU A 147 -14.33 -4.71 10.44
CA GLU A 147 -14.70 -3.82 11.57
C GLU A 147 -14.02 -4.13 12.92
N ARG A 148 -13.64 -5.40 13.17
CA ARG A 148 -12.88 -5.85 14.36
C ARG A 148 -11.73 -6.82 14.05
N GLY A 149 -11.23 -6.81 12.82
CA GLY A 149 -10.13 -7.68 12.40
C GLY A 149 -9.77 -7.55 10.93
N GLY A 150 -9.64 -8.67 10.24
CA GLY A 150 -9.35 -8.68 8.82
C GLY A 150 -10.01 -9.83 8.07
N ALA A 151 -9.97 -9.71 6.75
CA ALA A 151 -10.53 -10.67 5.82
C ALA A 151 -9.53 -10.92 4.69
N VAL A 152 -9.52 -12.15 4.18
CA VAL A 152 -8.86 -12.52 2.93
C VAL A 152 -9.92 -12.99 1.97
N SER A 153 -9.92 -12.40 0.79
CA SER A 153 -10.80 -12.72 -0.33
C SER A 153 -9.99 -13.29 -1.49
N ALA A 154 -10.64 -14.10 -2.29
CA ALA A 154 -10.14 -14.58 -3.57
C ALA A 154 -11.15 -14.29 -4.68
N TRP A 155 -10.66 -14.11 -5.89
CA TRP A 155 -11.46 -14.00 -7.11
C TRP A 155 -10.91 -14.97 -8.14
N VAL A 156 -11.80 -15.67 -8.82
CA VAL A 156 -11.46 -16.53 -9.95
C VAL A 156 -12.05 -15.93 -11.21
N ARG A 157 -11.22 -15.78 -12.23
CA ARG A 157 -11.64 -15.25 -13.53
C ARG A 157 -12.37 -16.33 -14.34
N ASN A 158 -13.49 -15.97 -14.94
CA ASN A 158 -14.11 -16.72 -16.01
C ASN A 158 -13.63 -16.15 -17.35
N ASP A 159 -12.85 -16.95 -18.09
CA ASP A 159 -12.24 -16.53 -19.35
C ASP A 159 -13.25 -16.34 -20.49
N GLU A 160 -14.36 -17.07 -20.47
CA GLU A 160 -15.40 -17.00 -21.50
C GLU A 160 -16.22 -15.73 -21.36
N SER A 161 -16.71 -15.44 -20.14
CA SER A 161 -17.55 -14.25 -19.89
C SER A 161 -16.77 -12.97 -19.69
N GLY A 162 -15.49 -13.08 -19.33
CA GLY A 162 -14.68 -11.93 -18.95
C GLY A 162 -14.91 -11.47 -17.51
N THR A 163 -15.71 -12.16 -16.71
CA THR A 163 -16.11 -11.75 -15.36
C THR A 163 -15.29 -12.45 -14.26
N TRP A 164 -15.33 -11.89 -13.05
CA TRP A 164 -14.66 -12.47 -11.88
C TRP A 164 -15.68 -12.90 -10.83
N THR A 165 -15.48 -14.06 -10.23
CA THR A 165 -16.31 -14.57 -9.13
C THR A 165 -15.56 -14.43 -7.82
N HIS A 166 -16.12 -13.65 -6.89
CA HIS A 166 -15.57 -13.44 -5.55
C HIS A 166 -15.90 -14.61 -4.61
N SER A 167 -14.95 -14.92 -3.73
CA SER A 167 -15.09 -15.79 -2.57
C SER A 167 -14.44 -15.16 -1.35
N LEU A 168 -15.16 -15.09 -0.23
CA LEU A 168 -14.56 -14.78 1.07
C LEU A 168 -13.85 -16.04 1.60
N VAL A 169 -12.52 -16.06 1.56
CA VAL A 169 -11.71 -17.23 1.96
C VAL A 169 -11.74 -17.40 3.47
N ARG A 170 -11.43 -16.31 4.19
CA ARG A 170 -11.40 -16.31 5.66
C ARG A 170 -11.54 -14.90 6.20
N HIS A 171 -12.12 -14.78 7.38
CA HIS A 171 -12.08 -13.55 8.16
C HIS A 171 -11.97 -13.90 9.65
N GLY A 172 -11.51 -12.95 10.45
CA GLY A 172 -11.39 -13.14 11.89
C GLY A 172 -10.81 -11.92 12.59
N SER A 173 -10.65 -12.01 13.91
CA SER A 173 -10.11 -10.92 14.71
C SER A 173 -8.65 -10.60 14.36
N SER A 174 -8.24 -9.35 14.58
CA SER A 174 -6.83 -8.92 14.56
C SER A 174 -6.21 -8.80 15.95
N VAL A 175 -6.92 -9.25 17.00
CA VAL A 175 -6.39 -9.31 18.38
C VAL A 175 -5.11 -10.15 18.40
N GLY A 176 -4.16 -9.76 19.25
CA GLY A 176 -2.89 -10.47 19.40
C GLY A 176 -1.89 -10.26 18.26
N GLY A 177 -2.09 -9.25 17.41
CA GLY A 177 -1.18 -8.95 16.30
C GLY A 177 -1.45 -9.76 15.03
N ILE A 178 -2.61 -10.42 14.93
CA ILE A 178 -3.01 -11.18 13.74
C ILE A 178 -3.20 -10.25 12.53
N ARG A 179 -2.54 -10.62 11.42
CA ARG A 179 -2.57 -9.92 10.14
C ARG A 179 -3.09 -10.83 9.03
N TRP A 180 -4.16 -10.39 8.37
CA TRP A 180 -4.87 -11.10 7.31
C TRP A 180 -4.39 -10.64 5.94
N VAL A 181 -3.21 -11.10 5.53
CA VAL A 181 -2.56 -10.63 4.29
C VAL A 181 -1.98 -11.82 3.54
N PRO A 182 -2.57 -12.22 2.40
CA PRO A 182 -2.00 -13.30 1.61
C PRO A 182 -0.68 -12.86 0.97
N ARG A 183 0.21 -13.81 0.69
CA ARG A 183 1.54 -13.49 0.15
C ARG A 183 1.98 -14.34 -1.03
N ASP A 184 1.50 -15.57 -1.09
CA ASP A 184 1.81 -16.47 -2.20
C ASP A 184 0.81 -17.62 -2.26
N MET A 185 0.74 -18.28 -3.42
CA MET A 185 -0.08 -19.47 -3.63
C MET A 185 0.60 -20.46 -4.57
N GLU A 186 0.37 -21.75 -4.35
CA GLU A 186 0.98 -22.85 -5.13
C GLU A 186 0.05 -24.07 -5.19
N ILE A 187 0.11 -24.83 -6.30
CA ILE A 187 -0.62 -26.09 -6.43
C ILE A 187 0.26 -27.25 -5.94
N HIS A 188 -0.29 -28.16 -5.15
CA HIS A 188 0.39 -29.39 -4.77
C HIS A 188 -0.57 -30.58 -4.76
N THR A 189 -0.11 -31.71 -5.26
CA THR A 189 -0.82 -33.00 -5.18
C THR A 189 -0.24 -33.81 -4.04
N ASP A 190 -1.08 -34.10 -3.06
CA ASP A 190 -0.72 -34.99 -1.96
C ASP A 190 -0.42 -36.40 -2.50
N LYS A 191 0.82 -36.85 -2.32
CA LYS A 191 1.29 -38.14 -2.86
C LYS A 191 0.66 -39.36 -2.19
N VAL A 192 0.08 -39.19 -1.00
CA VAL A 192 -0.56 -40.28 -0.25
C VAL A 192 -2.04 -40.38 -0.59
N THR A 193 -2.75 -39.24 -0.66
CA THR A 193 -4.19 -39.23 -0.91
C THR A 193 -4.55 -39.04 -2.39
N GLY A 194 -3.62 -38.60 -3.22
CA GLY A 194 -3.85 -38.25 -4.62
C GLY A 194 -4.68 -36.98 -4.83
N VAL A 195 -4.96 -36.22 -3.75
CA VAL A 195 -5.79 -35.01 -3.82
C VAL A 195 -4.91 -33.82 -4.17
N GLU A 196 -5.31 -33.09 -5.21
CA GLU A 196 -4.66 -31.85 -5.63
C GLU A 196 -5.34 -30.65 -4.99
N LYS A 197 -4.54 -29.75 -4.42
CA LYS A 197 -5.02 -28.54 -3.78
C LYS A 197 -4.21 -27.32 -4.19
N ILE A 198 -4.87 -26.16 -4.18
CA ILE A 198 -4.20 -24.86 -4.10
C ILE A 198 -3.94 -24.53 -2.64
N PHE A 199 -2.72 -24.15 -2.31
CA PHE A 199 -2.30 -23.67 -1.00
C PHE A 199 -2.07 -22.17 -1.06
N MET A 200 -2.49 -21.45 -0.04
CA MET A 200 -2.31 -20.01 0.05
C MET A 200 -1.94 -19.59 1.47
N SER A 201 -0.93 -18.73 1.58
CA SER A 201 -0.62 -18.06 2.84
C SER A 201 -1.69 -17.02 3.16
N LEU A 202 -2.13 -16.90 4.41
CA LEU A 202 -3.13 -15.91 4.86
C LEU A 202 -2.55 -14.83 5.78
N GLY A 203 -1.22 -14.74 5.86
CA GLY A 203 -0.50 -13.97 6.85
C GLY A 203 -0.20 -14.82 8.10
N ASN A 204 -0.10 -14.18 9.26
CA ASN A 204 0.16 -14.89 10.51
C ASN A 204 -0.89 -15.94 10.93
N PRO A 205 -2.17 -15.89 10.50
CA PRO A 205 -3.11 -16.98 10.76
C PRO A 205 -2.63 -18.35 10.29
N GLY A 206 -1.94 -18.44 9.16
CA GLY A 206 -1.47 -19.72 8.64
C GLY A 206 -1.57 -19.90 7.12
N ILE A 207 -1.55 -21.18 6.73
CA ILE A 207 -1.76 -21.69 5.38
C ILE A 207 -3.18 -22.24 5.29
N VAL A 208 -3.92 -21.82 4.26
CA VAL A 208 -5.20 -22.41 3.86
C VAL A 208 -5.02 -23.22 2.59
N ALA A 209 -5.88 -24.19 2.38
CA ALA A 209 -5.93 -24.98 1.15
C ALA A 209 -7.32 -24.95 0.53
N GLY A 210 -7.41 -25.27 -0.76
CA GLY A 210 -8.68 -25.42 -1.47
C GLY A 210 -8.58 -26.40 -2.62
N THR A 211 -9.70 -27.00 -3.02
CA THR A 211 -9.78 -27.96 -4.12
C THR A 211 -10.55 -27.39 -5.29
N TYR A 212 -10.22 -27.80 -6.51
CA TYR A 212 -11.05 -27.52 -7.68
C TYR A 212 -12.41 -28.21 -7.58
N ASP A 213 -13.48 -27.45 -7.80
CA ASP A 213 -14.87 -27.91 -7.76
C ASP A 213 -15.66 -27.26 -8.90
N ALA A 214 -15.78 -27.98 -10.02
CA ALA A 214 -16.44 -27.49 -11.23
C ALA A 214 -17.92 -27.11 -11.02
N SER A 215 -18.58 -27.69 -10.01
CA SER A 215 -20.00 -27.46 -9.69
C SER A 215 -20.26 -26.08 -9.08
N ARG A 216 -19.19 -25.39 -8.68
CA ARG A 216 -19.25 -24.10 -7.99
C ARG A 216 -18.93 -22.95 -8.93
N PRO A 217 -19.64 -21.81 -8.85
CA PRO A 217 -19.29 -20.61 -9.59
C PRO A 217 -17.84 -20.17 -9.33
N GLU A 218 -17.39 -20.23 -8.08
CA GLU A 218 -16.04 -19.84 -7.68
C GLU A 218 -14.94 -20.81 -8.13
N LYS A 219 -15.30 -22.01 -8.59
CA LYS A 219 -14.41 -23.11 -9.02
C LYS A 219 -13.39 -23.62 -7.98
N ILE A 220 -13.13 -22.89 -6.90
CA ILE A 220 -12.24 -23.28 -5.81
C ILE A 220 -13.06 -23.36 -4.53
N ARG A 221 -13.12 -24.56 -3.96
CA ARG A 221 -13.70 -24.78 -2.64
C ARG A 221 -12.60 -24.69 -1.58
N TRP A 222 -12.57 -23.57 -0.86
CA TRP A 222 -11.65 -23.37 0.27
C TRP A 222 -12.02 -24.24 1.48
N ASP A 223 -11.00 -24.78 2.13
CA ASP A 223 -11.14 -25.60 3.33
C ASP A 223 -11.62 -24.75 4.52
N ARG A 224 -12.51 -25.33 5.33
CA ARG A 224 -13.06 -24.64 6.51
C ARG A 224 -12.04 -24.44 7.62
N ASN A 225 -11.01 -25.27 7.68
CA ASN A 225 -9.95 -25.18 8.67
C ASN A 225 -8.66 -24.75 7.98
N LEU A 226 -7.84 -23.98 8.69
CA LEU A 226 -6.47 -23.74 8.26
C LEU A 226 -5.71 -25.06 8.36
N GLU A 227 -4.86 -25.34 7.37
CA GLU A 227 -4.09 -26.57 7.36
C GLU A 227 -2.96 -26.53 8.38
N PHE A 228 -2.30 -25.37 8.53
CA PHE A 228 -1.23 -25.14 9.51
C PHE A 228 -1.05 -23.65 9.80
N PRO A 229 -0.68 -23.21 11.02
CA PRO A 229 -0.38 -24.01 12.20
C PRO A 229 -1.56 -24.09 13.18
N PHE A 230 -2.73 -23.56 12.83
CA PHE A 230 -3.84 -23.29 13.76
C PHE A 230 -4.17 -24.43 14.75
N LEU A 231 -4.26 -25.67 14.27
CA LEU A 231 -4.59 -26.83 15.10
C LEU A 231 -3.48 -27.26 16.06
N LYS A 232 -2.25 -26.75 15.91
CA LYS A 232 -1.07 -27.12 16.72
C LYS A 232 -0.52 -25.95 17.52
N GLU A 233 -0.33 -24.80 16.88
CA GLU A 233 0.37 -23.64 17.46
C GLU A 233 -0.50 -22.36 17.47
N GLY A 234 -1.72 -22.42 16.94
CA GLY A 234 -2.65 -21.29 16.88
C GLY A 234 -2.36 -20.32 15.73
N SER A 235 -1.19 -19.68 15.72
CA SER A 235 -0.78 -18.75 14.66
C SER A 235 0.74 -18.62 14.57
N PHE A 236 1.24 -18.23 13.41
CA PHE A 236 2.66 -17.93 13.24
C PHE A 236 3.07 -16.63 13.94
N ARG A 237 4.34 -16.57 14.37
CA ARG A 237 4.96 -15.36 14.93
C ARG A 237 5.07 -14.26 13.86
N THR A 238 5.45 -14.63 12.64
CA THR A 238 5.54 -13.76 11.48
C THR A 238 4.68 -14.31 10.34
N ARG A 239 4.50 -13.53 9.27
CA ARG A 239 3.71 -13.96 8.12
C ARG A 239 4.56 -14.81 7.17
N PRO A 240 4.03 -15.90 6.59
CA PRO A 240 4.71 -16.58 5.51
C PRO A 240 4.92 -15.67 4.29
N LEU A 241 6.05 -15.82 3.61
CA LEU A 241 6.47 -14.90 2.53
C LEU A 241 6.69 -15.56 1.16
N GLY A 242 6.78 -16.88 1.10
CA GLY A 242 6.87 -17.64 -0.15
C GLY A 242 6.44 -19.08 0.04
N ILE A 243 5.86 -19.67 -1.00
CA ILE A 243 5.41 -21.06 -1.06
C ILE A 243 5.80 -21.64 -2.41
N THR A 244 6.32 -22.87 -2.45
CA THR A 244 6.71 -23.50 -3.71
C THR A 244 6.73 -25.02 -3.59
N VAL A 245 6.84 -25.72 -4.71
CA VAL A 245 7.02 -27.18 -4.76
C VAL A 245 8.38 -27.50 -5.34
N ALA A 246 9.14 -28.36 -4.63
CA ALA A 246 10.40 -28.94 -5.10
C ALA A 246 10.43 -30.44 -4.81
N ASN A 247 10.89 -31.25 -5.75
CA ASN A 247 10.93 -32.71 -5.65
C ASN A 247 9.55 -33.33 -5.31
N GLY A 248 8.47 -32.65 -5.75
CA GLY A 248 7.08 -33.00 -5.43
C GLY A 248 6.74 -32.87 -3.94
N ILE A 249 7.40 -31.97 -3.21
CA ILE A 249 7.12 -31.65 -1.82
C ILE A 249 6.78 -30.16 -1.74
N LEU A 250 5.70 -29.82 -1.03
CA LEU A 250 5.34 -28.43 -0.76
C LEU A 250 6.21 -27.84 0.36
N PHE A 251 6.80 -26.67 0.10
CA PHE A 251 7.54 -25.88 1.06
C PHE A 251 6.93 -24.50 1.23
N PHE A 252 7.02 -23.95 2.44
CA PHE A 252 6.79 -22.53 2.65
C PHE A 252 7.80 -21.94 3.64
N SER A 253 8.00 -20.64 3.56
CA SER A 253 8.85 -19.87 4.47
C SER A 253 8.03 -19.06 5.46
N GLU A 254 8.48 -18.99 6.71
CA GLU A 254 7.97 -18.09 7.76
C GLU A 254 9.15 -17.62 8.62
N GLY A 255 9.34 -16.29 8.72
CA GLY A 255 10.52 -15.72 9.37
C GLY A 255 11.82 -16.29 8.79
N GLY A 256 12.70 -16.79 9.66
CA GLY A 256 13.94 -17.49 9.29
C GLY A 256 13.78 -19.00 9.05
N THR A 257 12.55 -19.51 8.98
CA THR A 257 12.26 -20.95 8.91
C THR A 257 11.74 -21.35 7.52
N ILE A 258 12.16 -22.52 7.02
CA ILE A 258 11.49 -23.22 5.92
C ILE A 258 10.84 -24.48 6.46
N TYR A 259 9.56 -24.64 6.17
CA TYR A 259 8.76 -25.81 6.50
C TYR A 259 8.58 -26.67 5.26
N ARG A 260 8.70 -27.99 5.41
CA ARG A 260 8.25 -28.97 4.42
C ARG A 260 6.93 -29.59 4.86
N ARG A 261 6.02 -29.80 3.93
CA ARG A 261 4.80 -30.59 4.14
C ARG A 261 5.12 -32.08 4.10
N VAL A 262 4.51 -32.83 5.02
CA VAL A 262 4.46 -34.29 5.02
C VAL A 262 3.04 -34.70 4.64
N ASP A 263 2.93 -35.32 3.46
CA ASP A 263 1.67 -35.71 2.85
C ASP A 263 0.92 -36.79 3.64
N GLY A 264 -0.41 -36.82 3.52
CA GLY A 264 -1.27 -37.76 4.23
C GLY A 264 -2.69 -37.24 4.45
N LYS A 265 -3.58 -38.14 4.89
CA LYS A 265 -4.97 -37.79 5.28
C LYS A 265 -5.02 -36.72 6.38
N SER A 266 -4.02 -36.71 7.25
CA SER A 266 -3.80 -35.70 8.28
C SER A 266 -2.38 -35.17 8.11
N PRO A 267 -2.18 -34.19 7.21
CA PRO A 267 -0.85 -33.72 6.87
C PRO A 267 -0.16 -33.09 8.07
N SER A 268 1.16 -33.14 8.08
CA SER A 268 1.98 -32.46 9.08
C SER A 268 3.06 -31.63 8.41
N TYR A 269 3.74 -30.80 9.19
CA TYR A 269 4.83 -29.95 8.70
C TYR A 269 6.03 -30.11 9.61
N SER A 270 7.21 -30.19 9.02
CA SER A 270 8.48 -30.24 9.73
C SER A 270 9.38 -29.10 9.26
N LYS A 271 10.09 -28.47 10.20
CA LYS A 271 11.14 -27.51 9.87
C LYS A 271 12.31 -28.22 9.21
N VAL A 272 12.81 -27.67 8.11
CA VAL A 272 14.01 -28.16 7.39
C VAL A 272 15.16 -27.16 7.41
N LEU A 273 14.84 -25.90 7.74
CA LEU A 273 15.78 -24.82 7.98
C LEU A 273 15.21 -23.91 9.04
N ASP A 274 16.04 -23.42 9.96
CA ASP A 274 15.71 -22.37 10.92
C ASP A 274 17.00 -21.59 11.21
N PHE A 275 17.06 -20.30 10.85
CA PHE A 275 18.21 -19.45 11.16
C PHE A 275 18.28 -19.05 12.63
N HIS A 276 17.23 -19.28 13.42
CA HIS A 276 17.14 -18.91 14.84
C HIS A 276 17.39 -17.42 15.11
N GLU A 277 17.12 -16.57 14.12
CA GLU A 277 17.25 -15.11 14.22
C GLU A 277 15.88 -14.45 14.36
N ASP A 278 15.83 -13.37 15.16
CA ASP A 278 14.64 -12.53 15.25
C ASP A 278 14.45 -11.75 13.94
N THR A 279 13.30 -11.96 13.31
CA THR A 279 12.94 -11.27 12.07
C THR A 279 11.92 -10.17 12.33
N ASP A 280 12.12 -9.03 11.67
CA ASP A 280 11.10 -7.99 11.59
C ASP A 280 9.83 -8.53 10.89
N THR A 281 8.65 -8.36 11.49
CA THR A 281 7.39 -8.91 10.94
C THR A 281 6.92 -8.23 9.65
N ASP A 282 7.35 -7.00 9.40
CA ASP A 282 6.93 -6.16 8.28
C ASP A 282 7.85 -6.38 7.08
N VAL A 283 9.16 -6.39 7.31
CA VAL A 283 10.19 -6.47 6.26
C VAL A 283 11.03 -7.75 6.30
N GLY A 284 11.14 -8.41 7.45
CA GLY A 284 12.06 -9.51 7.68
C GLY A 284 11.60 -10.88 7.15
N GLY A 285 12.54 -11.80 6.98
CA GLY A 285 12.30 -13.22 6.68
C GLY A 285 12.96 -13.72 5.38
N ILE A 286 12.77 -15.02 5.15
CA ILE A 286 13.06 -15.71 3.88
C ILE A 286 12.03 -15.28 2.84
N ARG A 287 12.49 -14.83 1.67
CA ARG A 287 11.67 -14.25 0.59
C ARG A 287 11.99 -14.87 -0.76
N GLY A 288 11.02 -14.80 -1.67
CA GLY A 288 11.21 -15.20 -3.05
C GLY A 288 11.55 -16.68 -3.22
N LEU A 289 11.02 -17.54 -2.37
CA LEU A 289 11.28 -18.98 -2.37
C LEU A 289 10.98 -19.56 -3.75
N THR A 290 12.01 -20.05 -4.43
CA THR A 290 11.97 -20.46 -5.83
C THR A 290 12.65 -21.81 -6.01
N THR A 291 12.02 -22.71 -6.75
CA THR A 291 12.61 -24.00 -7.10
C THR A 291 13.57 -23.87 -8.28
N ILE A 292 14.76 -24.45 -8.15
CA ILE A 292 15.78 -24.51 -9.21
C ILE A 292 16.31 -25.94 -9.38
N LYS A 293 16.99 -26.22 -10.50
CA LYS A 293 17.75 -27.47 -10.65
C LYS A 293 18.86 -27.52 -9.59
N ASN A 294 19.05 -28.68 -8.95
CA ASN A 294 20.15 -28.87 -8.00
C ASN A 294 21.49 -28.86 -8.76
N PRO A 295 22.40 -27.90 -8.51
CA PRO A 295 23.68 -27.86 -9.20
C PRO A 295 24.71 -28.83 -8.61
N ASN A 296 24.48 -29.32 -7.39
CA ASN A 296 25.39 -30.20 -6.66
C ASN A 296 24.94 -31.67 -6.65
N GLY A 297 23.86 -32.02 -7.37
CA GLY A 297 23.31 -33.37 -7.34
C GLY A 297 22.02 -33.52 -8.13
N PRO A 298 21.31 -34.66 -7.99
CA PRO A 298 20.03 -34.88 -8.63
C PRO A 298 18.92 -34.02 -7.99
N GLY A 299 17.81 -33.89 -8.72
CA GLY A 299 16.60 -33.24 -8.23
C GLY A 299 16.66 -31.72 -8.26
N GLN A 300 15.95 -31.10 -7.32
CA GLN A 300 15.72 -29.66 -7.25
C GLN A 300 16.17 -29.09 -5.90
N SER A 301 16.69 -27.85 -5.93
CA SER A 301 17.05 -27.06 -4.75
C SER A 301 16.08 -25.90 -4.56
N LEU A 302 16.09 -25.32 -3.36
CA LEU A 302 15.35 -24.08 -3.08
C LEU A 302 16.30 -22.89 -3.10
N LEU A 303 16.03 -21.90 -3.93
CA LEU A 303 16.71 -20.61 -3.98
C LEU A 303 15.85 -19.56 -3.27
N PHE A 304 16.44 -18.75 -2.40
CA PHE A 304 15.72 -17.73 -1.66
C PHE A 304 16.62 -16.58 -1.23
N LEU A 305 15.98 -15.50 -0.79
CA LEU A 305 16.65 -14.34 -0.24
C LEU A 305 16.43 -14.30 1.27
N TRP A 306 17.51 -14.21 2.03
CA TRP A 306 17.48 -13.97 3.48
C TRP A 306 17.60 -12.49 3.78
N ALA A 307 16.56 -11.92 4.39
CA ALA A 307 16.56 -10.53 4.84
C ALA A 307 15.97 -10.41 6.25
N PRO A 308 16.78 -10.43 7.33
CA PRO A 308 16.24 -10.49 8.69
C PRO A 308 15.52 -9.22 9.15
N GLY A 309 15.88 -8.04 8.62
CA GLY A 309 15.30 -6.78 9.07
C GLY A 309 15.74 -5.54 8.29
N ASP A 310 15.56 -4.38 8.91
CA ASP A 310 15.75 -3.03 8.37
C ASP A 310 17.21 -2.62 8.05
N ARG A 311 18.18 -3.44 8.46
CA ARG A 311 19.61 -3.31 8.14
C ARG A 311 20.14 -4.47 7.29
N SER A 312 19.23 -5.20 6.65
CA SER A 312 19.56 -6.37 5.83
C SER A 312 20.51 -6.04 4.67
N GLU A 313 21.53 -6.89 4.52
CA GLU A 313 22.41 -6.99 3.35
C GLU A 313 21.79 -7.77 2.18
N CYS A 314 20.66 -8.45 2.45
CA CYS A 314 19.96 -9.39 1.58
C CYS A 314 20.86 -10.44 0.93
N GLN A 315 20.95 -11.60 1.57
CA GLN A 315 21.79 -12.69 1.11
C GLN A 315 20.97 -13.62 0.21
N VAL A 316 21.45 -13.88 -1.01
CA VAL A 316 20.93 -14.96 -1.84
C VAL A 316 21.52 -16.25 -1.34
N LYS A 317 20.64 -17.19 -0.96
CA LYS A 317 21.01 -18.49 -0.42
C LYS A 317 20.30 -19.59 -1.19
N ARG A 318 20.93 -20.76 -1.22
CA ARG A 318 20.43 -21.98 -1.87
C ARG A 318 20.44 -23.12 -0.87
N MET A 319 19.39 -23.93 -0.86
CA MET A 319 19.24 -25.10 -0.01
C MET A 319 19.10 -26.36 -0.86
N ASP A 320 20.10 -27.22 -0.79
CA ASP A 320 20.19 -28.47 -1.56
C ASP A 320 19.73 -29.66 -0.74
N PRO A 321 18.94 -30.58 -1.30
CA PRO A 321 18.71 -31.88 -0.68
C PRO A 321 19.94 -32.80 -0.86
N ASP A 322 20.25 -33.59 0.16
CA ASP A 322 21.30 -34.62 0.11
C ASP A 322 20.79 -35.98 -0.43
N GLY A 323 19.49 -36.10 -0.67
CA GLY A 323 18.82 -37.36 -1.07
C GLY A 323 18.47 -38.30 0.10
N ALA A 324 19.01 -38.08 1.30
CA ALA A 324 18.68 -38.79 2.54
C ALA A 324 17.67 -38.02 3.42
N GLY A 325 17.20 -36.88 2.94
CA GLY A 325 16.17 -36.06 3.59
C GLY A 325 16.72 -34.96 4.50
N GLN A 326 18.05 -34.74 4.46
CA GLN A 326 18.71 -33.56 5.02
C GLN A 326 18.94 -32.50 3.94
N TYR A 327 19.31 -31.31 4.39
CA TYR A 327 19.54 -30.17 3.52
C TYR A 327 20.84 -29.46 3.87
N THR A 328 21.56 -29.01 2.85
CA THR A 328 22.75 -28.15 2.99
C THR A 328 22.42 -26.76 2.47
N VAL A 329 22.76 -25.73 3.24
CA VAL A 329 22.58 -24.32 2.83
C VAL A 329 23.90 -23.76 2.32
N HIS A 330 23.82 -23.08 1.18
CA HIS A 330 24.92 -22.41 0.51
C HIS A 330 24.64 -20.92 0.40
N ASP A 331 25.66 -20.11 0.69
CA ASP A 331 25.64 -18.67 0.45
C ASP A 331 26.16 -18.40 -0.96
N GLU A 332 25.42 -17.63 -1.77
CA GLU A 332 25.83 -17.31 -3.13
C GLU A 332 26.36 -15.87 -3.24
N VAL A 333 25.53 -14.88 -2.91
CA VAL A 333 25.92 -13.46 -3.00
C VAL A 333 25.10 -12.58 -2.06
N LYS A 334 25.59 -11.39 -1.74
CA LYS A 334 24.82 -10.35 -1.06
C LYS A 334 24.38 -9.28 -2.06
N LEU A 335 23.10 -8.92 -2.06
CA LEU A 335 22.60 -7.86 -2.95
C LEU A 335 23.22 -6.50 -2.63
N ILE A 336 23.58 -6.26 -1.36
CA ILE A 336 24.26 -5.02 -0.96
C ILE A 336 25.61 -4.84 -1.68
N ASP A 337 26.37 -5.94 -1.85
CA ASP A 337 27.68 -5.92 -2.51
C ASP A 337 27.54 -5.72 -4.01
N LEU A 338 26.59 -6.43 -4.64
CA LEU A 338 26.24 -6.26 -6.05
C LEU A 338 25.83 -4.82 -6.36
N MET A 339 24.98 -4.23 -5.52
CA MET A 339 24.53 -2.85 -5.67
C MET A 339 25.67 -1.85 -5.47
N SER A 340 26.50 -2.06 -4.45
CA SER A 340 27.66 -1.22 -4.15
C SER A 340 28.64 -1.18 -5.32
N ALA A 341 28.99 -2.35 -5.87
CA ALA A 341 29.86 -2.46 -7.04
C ALA A 341 29.25 -1.78 -8.28
N THR A 342 27.96 -2.00 -8.54
CA THR A 342 27.26 -1.44 -9.72
C THR A 342 27.17 0.08 -9.66
N LEU A 343 26.82 0.63 -8.51
CA LEU A 343 26.61 2.07 -8.36
C LEU A 343 27.89 2.82 -7.99
N GLY A 344 28.95 2.13 -7.56
CA GLY A 344 30.11 2.74 -6.94
C GLY A 344 29.71 3.64 -5.77
N ALA A 345 28.78 3.16 -4.93
CA ALA A 345 28.19 3.92 -3.83
C ALA A 345 28.17 3.06 -2.56
N GLU A 346 28.30 3.70 -1.40
CA GLU A 346 28.11 3.00 -0.12
C GLU A 346 26.62 2.69 0.04
N VAL A 347 26.28 1.40 0.12
CA VAL A 347 24.91 0.90 0.32
C VAL A 347 24.76 0.47 1.78
N THR A 348 23.64 0.79 2.41
CA THR A 348 23.43 0.54 3.86
C THR A 348 22.27 -0.41 4.16
N TYR A 349 21.50 -0.76 3.13
CA TYR A 349 20.33 -1.63 3.23
C TYR A 349 19.93 -2.05 1.83
N THR A 350 19.49 -3.30 1.68
CA THR A 350 18.78 -3.76 0.47
C THR A 350 17.55 -4.57 0.85
N LEU A 351 16.61 -4.69 -0.08
CA LEU A 351 15.46 -5.60 -0.01
C LEU A 351 15.07 -6.05 -1.41
N GLY A 352 14.79 -7.33 -1.62
CA GLY A 352 14.44 -7.83 -2.95
C GLY A 352 13.60 -9.09 -2.92
N ALA A 353 13.49 -9.73 -4.09
CA ALA A 353 12.75 -10.98 -4.30
C ALA A 353 11.31 -10.91 -3.75
N HIS A 354 10.61 -9.83 -4.10
CA HIS A 354 9.31 -9.47 -3.52
C HIS A 354 8.23 -10.55 -3.64
N ASN A 355 8.29 -11.37 -4.69
CA ASN A 355 7.38 -12.48 -4.96
C ASN A 355 8.15 -13.79 -5.17
N MET A 356 8.99 -13.84 -6.21
CA MET A 356 9.84 -14.98 -6.57
C MET A 356 11.10 -14.48 -7.29
N MET A 357 12.10 -15.34 -7.42
CA MET A 357 13.20 -15.12 -8.36
C MET A 357 12.73 -15.64 -9.72
N TYR A 358 12.42 -14.74 -10.65
CA TYR A 358 11.65 -15.09 -11.84
C TYR A 358 12.50 -15.92 -12.82
N PRO A 359 12.14 -17.20 -13.10
CA PRO A 359 12.88 -18.03 -14.03
C PRO A 359 12.57 -17.63 -15.47
N ILE A 360 13.60 -17.57 -16.31
CA ILE A 360 13.46 -17.35 -17.74
C ILE A 360 14.56 -18.09 -18.50
N ILE A 361 14.22 -18.64 -19.66
CA ILE A 361 15.17 -19.35 -20.51
C ILE A 361 15.95 -18.33 -21.35
N ASP A 362 17.26 -18.29 -21.17
CA ASP A 362 18.18 -17.64 -22.09
C ASP A 362 18.31 -18.53 -23.34
N LYS A 363 17.58 -18.19 -24.41
CA LYS A 363 17.47 -19.04 -25.61
C LYS A 363 18.80 -19.33 -26.29
N ASP A 364 19.75 -18.39 -26.22
CA ASP A 364 21.05 -18.55 -26.90
C ASP A 364 21.97 -19.48 -26.10
N ALA A 365 21.91 -19.42 -24.77
CA ALA A 365 22.70 -20.26 -23.88
C ALA A 365 22.03 -21.63 -23.62
N GLY A 366 20.70 -21.73 -23.79
CA GLY A 366 19.93 -22.91 -23.41
C GLY A 366 19.76 -23.08 -21.89
N GLU A 367 20.08 -22.06 -21.11
CA GLU A 367 20.12 -22.08 -19.64
C GLU A 367 18.92 -21.34 -19.03
N THR A 368 18.51 -21.74 -17.82
CA THR A 368 17.51 -21.01 -17.04
C THR A 368 18.20 -19.96 -16.16
N VAL A 369 17.97 -18.69 -16.45
CA VAL A 369 18.42 -17.57 -15.60
C VAL A 369 17.30 -17.10 -14.68
N HIS A 370 17.66 -16.51 -13.54
CA HIS A 370 16.70 -16.04 -12.54
C HIS A 370 16.83 -14.54 -12.34
N LEU A 371 15.72 -13.82 -12.50
CA LEU A 371 15.66 -12.37 -12.35
C LEU A 371 15.21 -12.00 -10.94
N ILE A 372 15.97 -11.13 -10.28
CA ILE A 372 15.76 -10.73 -8.89
C ILE A 372 15.64 -9.21 -8.84
N GLY A 373 14.42 -8.68 -8.73
CA GLY A 373 14.19 -7.25 -8.49
C GLY A 373 14.53 -6.87 -7.05
N PHE A 374 15.20 -5.73 -6.85
CA PHE A 374 15.56 -5.25 -5.52
C PHE A 374 15.69 -3.72 -5.44
N GLN A 375 15.67 -3.23 -4.20
CA GLN A 375 15.93 -1.84 -3.82
C GLN A 375 17.07 -1.75 -2.82
N GLY A 376 17.59 -0.53 -2.61
CA GLY A 376 18.52 -0.28 -1.52
C GLY A 376 18.69 1.19 -1.16
N ASN A 377 19.15 1.41 0.06
CA ASN A 377 19.52 2.72 0.57
C ASN A 377 21.00 2.99 0.30
N ILE A 378 21.31 4.17 -0.24
CA ILE A 378 22.69 4.59 -0.52
C ILE A 378 23.10 5.74 0.40
N ARG A 379 24.30 5.70 1.00
CA ARG A 379 24.87 6.78 1.84
C ARG A 379 25.63 7.84 1.04
N THR A 380 26.36 7.42 0.01
CA THR A 380 27.05 8.33 -0.92
C THR A 380 26.20 8.58 -2.17
N LYS A 381 26.70 9.37 -3.14
CA LYS A 381 26.01 9.72 -4.40
C LYS A 381 24.56 10.18 -4.20
N LYS A 382 24.37 11.16 -3.29
CA LYS A 382 23.04 11.64 -2.86
C LYS A 382 22.16 12.13 -4.02
N ASN A 383 22.75 12.58 -5.12
CA ASN A 383 22.06 12.98 -6.34
C ASN A 383 21.31 11.82 -7.04
N LEU A 384 21.68 10.57 -6.77
CA LEU A 384 21.01 9.38 -7.31
C LEU A 384 19.85 8.89 -6.44
N ARG A 385 19.58 9.56 -5.31
CA ARG A 385 18.52 9.16 -4.40
C ARG A 385 17.17 9.67 -4.84
N TRP A 386 16.13 8.93 -4.48
CA TRP A 386 14.78 9.45 -4.54
C TRP A 386 14.65 10.63 -3.58
N LYS A 387 14.35 11.82 -4.10
CA LYS A 387 14.35 13.09 -3.35
C LYS A 387 13.69 12.97 -1.98
N GLY A 388 14.43 13.29 -0.91
CA GLY A 388 13.97 13.18 0.48
C GLY A 388 13.92 11.73 1.01
N SER A 389 14.70 10.81 0.45
CA SER A 389 14.88 9.43 0.91
C SER A 389 16.37 9.06 0.90
N ALA A 390 16.72 7.93 1.50
CA ALA A 390 18.00 7.25 1.29
C ALA A 390 17.97 6.28 0.10
N LEU A 391 16.79 5.90 -0.39
CA LEU A 391 16.62 4.94 -1.49
C LEU A 391 17.25 5.44 -2.79
N TYR A 392 17.92 4.53 -3.51
CA TYR A 392 18.30 4.73 -4.91
C TYR A 392 17.04 4.94 -5.77
N ALA A 393 17.07 5.92 -6.67
CA ALA A 393 15.90 6.30 -7.47
C ALA A 393 15.59 5.36 -8.65
N GLY A 394 16.57 4.55 -9.05
CA GLY A 394 16.46 3.60 -10.15
C GLY A 394 15.76 2.29 -9.82
N ALA A 395 15.67 1.42 -10.82
CA ALA A 395 14.98 0.13 -10.71
C ALA A 395 15.92 -1.03 -11.07
N LEU A 396 16.74 -1.44 -10.09
CA LEU A 396 17.75 -2.48 -10.25
C LEU A 396 17.16 -3.89 -10.18
N TYR A 397 17.72 -4.79 -10.97
CA TYR A 397 17.51 -6.22 -10.84
C TYR A 397 18.80 -6.99 -11.13
N ALA A 398 18.96 -8.14 -10.48
CA ALA A 398 20.06 -9.05 -10.75
C ALA A 398 19.61 -10.17 -11.69
N VAL A 399 20.47 -10.54 -12.63
CA VAL A 399 20.36 -11.73 -13.48
C VAL A 399 21.32 -12.76 -12.91
N ARG A 400 20.78 -13.83 -12.33
CA ARG A 400 21.54 -14.98 -11.83
C ARG A 400 21.59 -16.08 -12.90
N ARG A 401 22.78 -16.56 -13.23
CA ARG A 401 22.99 -17.72 -14.14
C ARG A 401 23.08 -19.05 -13.38
N GLU A 402 23.07 -20.16 -14.11
CA GLU A 402 23.17 -21.51 -13.51
C GLU A 402 24.54 -21.75 -12.84
N ASP A 403 25.60 -21.16 -13.38
CA ASP A 403 26.97 -21.15 -12.84
C ASP A 403 27.14 -20.27 -11.58
N GLN A 404 26.03 -19.72 -11.04
CA GLN A 404 25.99 -18.85 -9.87
C GLN A 404 26.66 -17.48 -10.06
N THR A 405 26.92 -17.08 -11.31
CA THR A 405 27.33 -15.70 -11.61
C THR A 405 26.13 -14.75 -11.62
N TYR A 406 26.41 -13.47 -11.31
CA TYR A 406 25.41 -12.42 -11.22
C TYR A 406 25.79 -11.21 -12.06
N LYS A 407 24.80 -10.65 -12.76
CA LYS A 407 24.90 -9.34 -13.43
C LYS A 407 23.78 -8.44 -12.94
N VAL A 408 24.10 -7.25 -12.47
CA VAL A 408 23.08 -6.24 -12.13
C VAL A 408 22.77 -5.41 -13.37
N LEU A 409 21.47 -5.25 -13.63
CA LEU A 409 20.91 -4.45 -14.70
C LEU A 409 19.86 -3.48 -14.13
N GLU A 410 19.43 -2.53 -14.94
CA GLU A 410 18.47 -1.52 -14.53
C GLU A 410 17.38 -1.35 -15.59
N VAL A 411 16.12 -1.33 -15.14
CA VAL A 411 14.98 -1.04 -16.01
C VAL A 411 15.12 0.39 -16.51
N ASN A 412 15.04 0.56 -17.82
CA ASN A 412 15.16 1.87 -18.48
C ASN A 412 16.52 2.56 -18.24
N ASN A 413 17.59 1.74 -18.20
CA ASN A 413 18.98 2.12 -17.99
C ASN A 413 19.23 2.85 -16.66
N SER A 414 20.49 3.25 -16.43
CA SER A 414 20.88 3.90 -15.18
C SER A 414 20.09 5.18 -14.90
N TYR A 415 19.68 5.32 -13.64
CA TYR A 415 19.08 6.55 -13.14
C TYR A 415 20.07 7.72 -13.18
N MET A 416 19.57 8.88 -13.58
CA MET A 416 20.26 10.17 -13.47
C MET A 416 19.27 11.22 -12.98
N PRO A 417 19.74 12.28 -12.28
CA PRO A 417 18.90 13.39 -11.88
C PRO A 417 18.06 13.91 -13.06
N GLY A 418 16.76 14.08 -12.84
CA GLY A 418 15.81 14.48 -13.88
C GLY A 418 15.00 13.33 -14.48
N LYS A 419 15.50 12.08 -14.43
CA LYS A 419 14.67 10.91 -14.77
C LYS A 419 13.55 10.70 -13.74
N ARG A 420 12.41 10.15 -14.18
CA ARG A 420 11.34 9.68 -13.30
C ARG A 420 11.88 8.57 -12.39
N PRO A 421 11.78 8.68 -11.05
CA PRO A 421 12.13 7.59 -10.16
C PRO A 421 11.26 6.36 -10.42
N LEU A 422 11.89 5.19 -10.52
CA LEU A 422 11.19 3.92 -10.76
C LEU A 422 11.14 3.02 -9.52
N ILE A 423 12.15 3.07 -8.64
CA ILE A 423 12.23 2.35 -7.35
C ILE A 423 11.77 0.89 -7.40
N SER A 424 12.72 -0.03 -7.49
CA SER A 424 12.51 -1.49 -7.40
C SER A 424 11.55 -2.07 -8.45
N PRO A 425 12.04 -2.93 -9.34
CA PRO A 425 11.23 -3.95 -9.96
C PRO A 425 10.65 -4.89 -8.89
N ARG A 426 9.40 -5.30 -9.06
CA ARG A 426 8.68 -6.23 -8.18
C ARG A 426 8.17 -7.46 -8.93
N ALA A 427 7.82 -7.28 -10.19
CA ALA A 427 7.20 -8.32 -11.01
C ALA A 427 7.86 -8.42 -12.39
N PHE A 428 7.90 -9.63 -12.92
CA PHE A 428 8.46 -9.96 -14.22
C PHE A 428 7.51 -10.91 -14.94
N CYS A 429 7.39 -10.79 -16.25
CA CYS A 429 6.56 -11.66 -17.08
C CYS A 429 7.11 -11.73 -18.49
N TYR A 430 7.53 -12.91 -18.93
CA TYR A 430 7.81 -13.14 -20.34
C TYR A 430 6.52 -12.99 -21.14
N SER A 431 6.61 -12.33 -22.29
CA SER A 431 5.47 -11.98 -23.12
C SER A 431 4.80 -13.24 -23.71
N PRO A 432 3.47 -13.38 -23.58
CA PRO A 432 2.71 -14.42 -24.26
C PRO A 432 2.39 -14.08 -25.73
N PHE A 433 2.86 -12.93 -26.25
CA PHE A 433 2.49 -12.42 -27.58
C PHE A 433 3.44 -12.84 -28.72
N ASN A 434 4.35 -13.78 -28.46
CA ASN A 434 5.36 -14.25 -29.43
C ASN A 434 6.28 -13.14 -29.98
N ASP A 435 6.53 -12.09 -29.20
CA ASP A 435 7.35 -10.92 -29.56
C ASP A 435 8.73 -10.90 -28.86
N ALA A 436 9.05 -11.96 -28.11
CA ALA A 436 10.28 -12.11 -27.32
C ALA A 436 10.54 -10.98 -26.31
N ASN A 437 9.49 -10.26 -25.88
CA ASN A 437 9.61 -9.21 -24.88
C ASN A 437 9.53 -9.77 -23.45
N LEU A 438 10.19 -9.09 -22.53
CA LEU A 438 10.01 -9.24 -21.09
C LEU A 438 9.31 -7.99 -20.55
N PHE A 439 8.19 -8.18 -19.86
CA PHE A 439 7.53 -7.15 -19.08
C PHE A 439 8.09 -7.12 -17.65
N ILE A 440 8.39 -5.92 -17.16
CA ILE A 440 8.90 -5.68 -15.81
C ILE A 440 8.04 -4.60 -15.15
N GLY A 441 7.52 -4.86 -13.96
CA GLY A 441 6.63 -3.97 -13.22
C GLY A 441 7.19 -3.56 -11.86
N GLY A 442 6.92 -2.33 -11.46
CA GLY A 442 7.22 -1.74 -10.14
C GLY A 442 6.10 -0.79 -9.72
N HIS A 443 6.11 -0.15 -8.57
CA HIS A 443 7.18 0.47 -7.78
C HIS A 443 7.11 0.00 -6.31
N ASP A 444 8.11 0.24 -5.47
CA ASP A 444 7.99 0.10 -4.00
C ASP A 444 7.90 1.48 -3.35
N SER A 445 6.77 1.74 -2.68
CA SER A 445 6.46 3.07 -2.13
C SER A 445 7.31 3.44 -0.91
N SER A 446 7.82 2.45 -0.18
CA SER A 446 8.71 2.63 0.98
C SER A 446 8.32 3.78 1.91
N ARG A 447 7.04 3.81 2.30
CA ARG A 447 6.43 4.83 3.20
C ARG A 447 6.51 6.27 2.68
N LYS A 448 6.66 6.49 1.39
CA LYS A 448 6.62 7.81 0.76
C LYS A 448 5.39 7.96 -0.10
N VAL A 449 4.95 9.21 -0.28
CA VAL A 449 3.83 9.55 -1.16
C VAL A 449 4.10 9.01 -2.56
N SER A 450 3.18 8.20 -3.08
CA SER A 450 3.38 7.42 -4.31
C SER A 450 2.14 7.41 -5.20
N ASP A 451 1.45 8.55 -5.26
CA ASP A 451 0.28 8.76 -6.11
C ASP A 451 0.56 8.36 -7.57
N ASN A 452 -0.13 7.32 -8.05
CA ASN A 452 -0.01 6.79 -9.41
C ASN A 452 1.45 6.52 -9.87
N MET A 453 2.31 6.05 -8.97
CA MET A 453 3.70 5.73 -9.31
C MET A 453 3.91 4.34 -9.93
N ALA A 454 2.87 3.51 -10.04
CA ALA A 454 2.97 2.20 -10.68
C ALA A 454 3.36 2.30 -12.16
N TRP A 455 4.16 1.34 -12.61
CA TRP A 455 4.64 1.28 -13.99
C TRP A 455 4.85 -0.16 -14.46
N VAL A 456 4.78 -0.35 -15.78
CA VAL A 456 5.27 -1.54 -16.48
C VAL A 456 6.12 -1.09 -17.65
N PHE A 457 7.34 -1.61 -17.74
CA PHE A 457 8.22 -1.45 -18.90
C PHE A 457 8.31 -2.78 -19.64
N LYS A 458 8.57 -2.71 -20.95
CA LYS A 458 8.93 -3.87 -21.77
C LYS A 458 10.24 -3.59 -22.53
N ALA A 459 10.99 -4.65 -22.80
CA ALA A 459 12.13 -4.65 -23.71
C ALA A 459 12.31 -6.07 -24.27
N THR A 460 13.09 -6.20 -25.35
CA THR A 460 13.49 -7.51 -25.87
C THR A 460 14.21 -8.31 -24.79
N LEU A 461 14.13 -9.63 -24.86
CA LEU A 461 14.82 -10.49 -23.89
C LEU A 461 16.34 -10.23 -23.87
N ASP A 462 16.94 -9.94 -25.02
CA ASP A 462 18.37 -9.64 -25.12
C ASP A 462 18.75 -8.34 -24.41
N VAL A 463 17.94 -7.29 -24.50
CA VAL A 463 18.12 -6.06 -23.71
C VAL A 463 17.91 -6.34 -22.23
N ALA A 464 16.84 -7.06 -21.88
CA ALA A 464 16.51 -7.35 -20.48
C ALA A 464 17.53 -8.27 -19.79
N LEU A 465 18.22 -9.14 -20.52
CA LEU A 465 19.35 -9.95 -20.03
C LEU A 465 20.71 -9.26 -20.19
N GLY A 466 20.72 -8.04 -20.74
CA GLY A 466 21.91 -7.21 -20.90
C GLY A 466 22.93 -7.77 -21.91
N LYS A 467 22.47 -8.54 -22.90
CA LYS A 467 23.27 -8.97 -24.05
C LYS A 467 23.42 -7.87 -25.08
N ARG A 468 22.39 -7.03 -25.21
CA ARG A 468 22.37 -5.83 -26.05
C ARG A 468 22.04 -4.61 -25.21
N LYS A 469 22.44 -3.44 -25.68
CA LYS A 469 22.14 -2.17 -25.03
C LYS A 469 20.82 -1.63 -25.55
N GLY A 470 19.87 -1.35 -24.66
CA GLY A 470 18.61 -0.70 -24.99
C GLY A 470 18.69 0.82 -24.84
N THR A 471 18.04 1.58 -25.73
CA THR A 471 17.84 3.03 -25.53
C THR A 471 16.76 3.31 -24.48
N ASP A 472 16.79 4.52 -23.90
CA ASP A 472 15.79 4.96 -22.92
C ASP A 472 14.39 5.04 -23.54
N ALA A 473 13.38 4.60 -22.80
CA ALA A 473 11.99 4.79 -23.15
C ALA A 473 11.61 6.27 -23.09
N LYS A 474 10.73 6.68 -24.00
CA LYS A 474 9.95 7.90 -23.83
C LYS A 474 8.91 7.69 -22.72
N VAL A 475 9.19 8.23 -21.54
CA VAL A 475 8.32 8.11 -20.36
C VAL A 475 7.20 9.14 -20.43
N SER A 476 5.99 8.75 -20.00
CA SER A 476 4.86 9.68 -19.88
C SER A 476 5.16 10.77 -18.85
N GLU A 477 5.00 12.03 -19.26
CA GLU A 477 5.07 13.21 -18.40
C GLU A 477 3.77 13.45 -17.60
N GLN A 478 2.74 12.64 -17.84
CA GLN A 478 1.42 12.85 -17.25
C GLN A 478 1.44 12.51 -15.75
N SER A 479 1.66 13.54 -14.92
CA SER A 479 1.38 13.46 -13.48
C SER A 479 -0.07 13.87 -13.24
N LEU A 480 -0.94 12.94 -12.86
CA LEU A 480 -2.25 13.33 -12.35
C LEU A 480 -2.08 14.09 -11.06
N LYS A 481 -2.60 15.32 -11.03
CA LYS A 481 -2.70 16.08 -9.79
C LYS A 481 -3.74 15.42 -8.89
N PRO A 482 -3.59 15.56 -7.56
CA PRO A 482 -4.67 15.24 -6.62
C PRO A 482 -5.95 15.98 -6.99
N ASP A 483 -7.08 15.50 -6.48
CA ASP A 483 -8.35 16.20 -6.63
C ASP A 483 -8.20 17.69 -6.22
N PRO A 484 -8.68 18.65 -7.04
CA PRO A 484 -8.55 20.07 -6.73
C PRO A 484 -9.09 20.47 -5.34
N HIS A 485 -10.14 19.81 -4.85
CA HIS A 485 -10.66 20.05 -3.50
C HIS A 485 -9.61 19.72 -2.44
N LEU A 486 -8.84 18.64 -2.59
CA LEU A 486 -7.77 18.28 -1.64
C LEU A 486 -6.62 19.30 -1.63
N LEU A 487 -6.52 20.14 -2.66
CA LEU A 487 -5.51 21.20 -2.79
C LEU A 487 -6.01 22.54 -2.25
N SER A 488 -7.30 22.68 -1.91
CA SER A 488 -7.83 23.89 -1.28
C SER A 488 -7.44 23.97 0.20
N GLY A 489 -7.38 25.19 0.71
CA GLY A 489 -7.13 25.44 2.12
C GLY A 489 -7.02 26.93 2.46
N PRO A 490 -6.59 27.27 3.68
CA PRO A 490 -6.01 26.35 4.68
C PRO A 490 -7.04 25.36 5.25
N VAL A 491 -6.56 24.18 5.63
CA VAL A 491 -7.34 23.15 6.33
C VAL A 491 -6.83 23.01 7.76
N TYR A 492 -7.75 22.85 8.70
CA TYR A 492 -7.43 22.63 10.11
C TYR A 492 -7.66 21.17 10.48
N GLU A 493 -6.94 20.66 11.47
CA GLU A 493 -7.05 19.27 11.92
C GLU A 493 -7.23 19.23 13.43
N LEU A 494 -8.45 18.92 13.87
CA LEU A 494 -8.75 18.67 15.27
C LEU A 494 -8.33 17.25 15.64
N ARG A 495 -7.45 17.14 16.64
CA ARG A 495 -6.99 15.86 17.17
C ARG A 495 -7.30 15.70 18.65
N ILE A 496 -7.84 14.55 19.01
CA ILE A 496 -8.17 14.20 20.40
C ILE A 496 -7.46 12.90 20.76
N TYR A 497 -6.51 13.01 21.68
CA TYR A 497 -5.75 11.89 22.20
C TYR A 497 -6.34 11.47 23.54
N SER A 498 -6.55 10.17 23.74
CA SER A 498 -6.95 9.61 25.04
C SER A 498 -5.77 8.88 25.66
N ALA A 499 -5.24 9.38 26.77
CA ALA A 499 -4.07 8.80 27.41
C ALA A 499 -4.41 7.58 28.26
N ASN A 500 -3.49 6.62 28.30
CA ASN A 500 -3.51 5.53 29.26
C ASN A 500 -3.43 6.06 30.70
N GLU A 501 -3.96 5.27 31.63
CA GLU A 501 -3.85 5.56 33.05
C GLU A 501 -2.38 5.68 33.47
N GLY A 502 -2.06 6.69 34.28
CA GLY A 502 -0.67 7.01 34.68
C GLY A 502 0.24 7.57 33.58
N ARG A 503 -0.21 7.67 32.32
CA ARG A 503 0.66 8.08 31.18
C ARG A 503 0.41 9.51 30.67
N PHE A 504 -0.50 10.25 31.28
CA PHE A 504 -0.92 11.57 30.77
C PHE A 504 0.17 12.64 30.88
N SER A 505 0.93 12.67 31.98
CA SER A 505 2.09 13.58 32.15
C SER A 505 3.16 13.32 31.09
N ASN A 506 3.49 12.05 30.84
CA ASN A 506 4.45 11.66 29.80
C ASN A 506 3.98 12.06 28.40
N LEU A 507 2.67 11.98 28.13
CA LEU A 507 2.11 12.47 26.87
C LEU A 507 2.33 13.98 26.70
N ILE A 508 2.01 14.77 27.72
CA ILE A 508 2.21 16.23 27.70
C ILE A 508 3.70 16.55 27.55
N GLN A 509 4.57 15.86 28.29
CA GLN A 509 6.02 16.01 28.22
C GLN A 509 6.54 15.74 26.80
N ARG A 510 6.11 14.65 26.15
CA ARG A 510 6.52 14.33 24.77
C ARG A 510 6.14 15.45 23.81
N PHE A 511 4.95 16.04 23.97
CA PHE A 511 4.52 17.13 23.12
C PHE A 511 5.37 18.38 23.31
N ARG A 512 5.64 18.74 24.57
CA ARG A 512 6.48 19.87 24.94
C ARG A 512 7.93 19.73 24.45
N GLU A 513 8.54 18.57 24.66
CA GLU A 513 9.99 18.37 24.44
C GLU A 513 10.32 17.96 23.00
N HIS A 514 9.38 17.34 22.28
CA HIS A 514 9.67 16.74 20.98
C HIS A 514 8.61 17.05 19.91
N THR A 515 7.34 16.72 20.16
CA THR A 515 6.33 16.68 19.09
C THR A 515 6.09 18.05 18.44
N ASP A 516 5.98 19.13 19.21
CA ASP A 516 5.76 20.49 18.67
C ASP A 516 6.90 20.96 17.75
N THR A 517 8.16 20.71 18.15
CA THR A 517 9.33 21.08 17.34
C THR A 517 9.36 20.31 16.02
N ILE A 518 9.08 19.00 16.06
CA ILE A 518 9.07 18.15 14.86
C ILE A 518 7.85 18.46 13.97
N PHE A 519 6.71 18.82 14.55
CA PHE A 519 5.55 19.31 13.80
C PHE A 519 5.90 20.54 12.96
N LYS A 520 6.51 21.55 13.58
CA LYS A 520 6.96 22.78 12.89
C LYS A 520 7.97 22.49 11.78
N LYS A 521 8.90 21.57 12.01
CA LYS A 521 9.88 21.10 11.00
C LYS A 521 9.21 20.56 9.72
N HIS A 522 8.02 19.96 9.84
CA HIS A 522 7.31 19.31 8.73
C HIS A 522 6.04 20.04 8.29
N GLY A 523 5.87 21.33 8.66
CA GLY A 523 4.74 22.14 8.22
C GLY A 523 3.40 21.76 8.87
N LEU A 524 3.40 21.04 9.98
CA LEU A 524 2.22 20.86 10.83
C LEU A 524 2.16 22.05 11.79
N GLU A 525 1.39 23.09 11.47
CA GLU A 525 1.39 24.35 12.23
C GLU A 525 0.45 24.25 13.45
N PRO A 526 0.95 24.26 14.69
CA PRO A 526 0.06 24.13 15.85
C PRO A 526 -0.68 25.44 16.13
N ILE A 527 -2.01 25.37 16.18
CA ILE A 527 -2.86 26.48 16.61
C ILE A 527 -2.94 26.54 18.14
N GLY A 528 -3.10 25.38 18.78
CA GLY A 528 -3.12 25.32 20.23
C GLY A 528 -3.18 23.89 20.79
N TYR A 529 -2.83 23.79 22.06
CA TYR A 529 -2.75 22.55 22.83
C TYR A 529 -3.50 22.71 24.15
N TRP A 530 -4.47 21.84 24.40
CA TRP A 530 -5.37 21.95 25.54
C TRP A 530 -5.55 20.62 26.27
N THR A 531 -5.91 20.74 27.56
CA THR A 531 -6.41 19.65 28.39
C THR A 531 -7.83 19.96 28.86
N PRO A 532 -8.74 18.98 28.95
CA PRO A 532 -10.07 19.23 29.48
C PRO A 532 -10.05 19.73 30.92
N ASN A 533 -10.78 20.80 31.17
CA ASN A 533 -10.85 21.45 32.48
C ASN A 533 -11.72 20.67 33.49
N GLU A 534 -12.70 19.90 32.99
CA GLU A 534 -13.70 19.24 33.83
C GLU A 534 -14.11 17.85 33.31
N GLY A 535 -14.96 17.18 34.09
CA GLY A 535 -15.51 15.86 33.80
C GLY A 535 -14.81 14.70 34.53
N PRO A 536 -15.27 13.46 34.29
CA PRO A 536 -14.68 12.27 34.90
C PRO A 536 -13.19 12.10 34.55
N ALA A 537 -12.44 11.36 35.37
CA ALA A 537 -11.01 11.12 35.18
C ALA A 537 -10.67 10.66 33.75
N LYS A 538 -11.45 9.75 33.16
CA LYS A 538 -11.30 9.30 31.77
C LYS A 538 -11.41 10.44 30.75
N LYS A 539 -12.32 11.39 30.94
CA LYS A 539 -12.47 12.56 30.07
C LYS A 539 -11.37 13.60 30.28
N ARG A 540 -10.84 13.74 31.50
CA ARG A 540 -9.72 14.65 31.83
C ARG A 540 -8.36 14.16 31.31
N ARG A 541 -8.18 12.85 31.13
CA ARG A 541 -6.98 12.27 30.48
C ARG A 541 -7.01 12.39 28.95
N ARG A 542 -7.52 13.50 28.42
CA ARG A 542 -7.47 13.78 26.98
C ARG A 542 -6.54 14.94 26.70
N PHE A 543 -5.80 14.84 25.60
CA PHE A 543 -4.97 15.92 25.07
C PHE A 543 -5.57 16.33 23.72
N ILE A 544 -6.00 17.58 23.61
CA ILE A 544 -6.75 18.09 22.46
C ILE A 544 -5.92 19.18 21.81
N TYR A 545 -5.77 19.11 20.49
CA TYR A 545 -5.00 20.11 19.76
C TYR A 545 -5.53 20.30 18.35
N ILE A 546 -5.21 21.46 17.79
CA ILE A 546 -5.57 21.82 16.42
C ILE A 546 -4.29 22.15 15.67
N LEU A 547 -4.13 21.52 14.50
CA LEU A 547 -3.09 21.86 13.53
C LEU A 547 -3.72 22.64 12.38
N LYS A 548 -2.93 23.48 11.73
CA LYS A 548 -3.25 24.11 10.45
C LYS A 548 -2.29 23.57 9.40
N HIS A 549 -2.85 23.33 8.22
CA HIS A 549 -2.15 22.84 7.04
C HIS A 549 -2.50 23.72 5.84
N GLU A 550 -1.61 23.81 4.87
CA GLU A 550 -1.85 24.54 3.61
C GLU A 550 -3.08 24.00 2.88
N SER A 551 -3.26 22.68 2.87
CA SER A 551 -4.40 21.97 2.28
C SER A 551 -4.54 20.57 2.88
N ARG A 552 -5.64 19.89 2.55
CA ARG A 552 -5.86 18.49 2.98
C ARG A 552 -4.77 17.54 2.45
N TYR A 553 -4.32 17.76 1.22
CA TYR A 553 -3.23 17.01 0.60
C TYR A 553 -1.87 17.36 1.23
N ALA A 554 -1.63 18.63 1.55
CA ALA A 554 -0.43 19.02 2.28
C ALA A 554 -0.37 18.34 3.66
N ALA A 555 -1.50 18.26 4.38
CA ALA A 555 -1.57 17.54 5.64
C ALA A 555 -1.14 16.07 5.50
N TYR A 556 -1.62 15.38 4.46
CA TYR A 556 -1.18 14.02 4.15
C TYR A 556 0.35 13.94 3.96
N ARG A 557 0.93 14.81 3.12
CA ARG A 557 2.38 14.85 2.90
C ARG A 557 3.16 15.16 4.19
N ASN A 558 2.69 16.12 4.97
CA ASN A 558 3.31 16.54 6.23
C ASN A 558 3.33 15.40 7.23
N TRP A 559 2.23 14.67 7.40
CA TRP A 559 2.17 13.48 8.27
C TRP A 559 3.06 12.34 7.79
N VAL A 560 3.18 12.13 6.48
CA VAL A 560 4.12 11.15 5.91
C VAL A 560 5.57 11.54 6.24
N ASN A 561 5.94 12.80 6.04
CA ASN A 561 7.28 13.29 6.35
C ASN A 561 7.59 13.23 7.85
N PHE A 562 6.63 13.65 8.69
CA PHE A 562 6.73 13.56 10.16
C PHE A 562 6.96 12.12 10.62
N SER A 563 6.20 11.16 10.09
CA SER A 563 6.27 9.77 10.52
C SER A 563 7.57 9.08 10.10
N ASN A 564 8.26 9.62 9.09
CA ASN A 564 9.56 9.14 8.61
C ASN A 564 10.74 9.95 9.19
N ASP A 565 10.48 10.85 10.15
CA ASP A 565 11.53 11.65 10.76
C ASP A 565 12.34 10.85 11.80
N LYS A 566 13.67 10.90 11.71
CA LYS A 566 14.55 10.18 12.63
C LYS A 566 14.50 10.72 14.06
N ASP A 567 14.23 12.00 14.26
CA ASP A 567 14.04 12.59 15.59
C ASP A 567 12.74 12.10 16.21
N TRP A 568 11.71 11.87 15.37
CA TRP A 568 10.45 11.27 15.79
C TRP A 568 10.62 9.80 16.18
N GLU A 569 11.32 9.01 15.36
CA GLU A 569 11.68 7.63 15.66
C GLU A 569 12.43 7.53 17.00
N ARG A 570 13.49 8.32 17.18
CA ARG A 570 14.25 8.38 18.44
C ARG A 570 13.40 8.81 19.63
N ALA A 571 12.40 9.67 19.43
CA ALA A 571 11.48 10.05 20.49
C ALA A 571 10.55 8.88 20.87
N LEU A 572 10.06 8.12 19.89
CA LEU A 572 9.24 6.95 20.16
C LEU A 572 10.04 5.86 20.89
N ASP A 573 11.30 5.61 20.54
CA ASP A 573 12.13 4.58 21.16
C ASP A 573 12.37 4.76 22.67
N GLN A 574 12.15 5.96 23.21
CA GLN A 574 12.28 6.20 24.64
C GLN A 574 11.17 5.46 25.43
N PRO A 575 11.51 4.60 26.41
CA PRO A 575 10.52 3.82 27.17
C PRO A 575 9.42 4.65 27.85
N LYS A 576 9.74 5.89 28.27
CA LYS A 576 8.77 6.82 28.87
C LYS A 576 7.67 7.26 27.90
N PHE A 577 7.88 7.15 26.59
CA PHE A 577 6.96 7.57 25.53
C PHE A 577 6.28 6.43 24.77
N GLN A 578 6.52 5.19 25.19
CA GLN A 578 5.81 4.01 24.69
C GLN A 578 4.42 3.89 25.32
N ASN A 579 3.46 3.27 24.63
CA ASN A 579 2.10 2.96 25.16
C ASN A 579 1.38 4.16 25.82
N LEU A 580 1.50 5.36 25.27
CA LEU A 580 0.90 6.57 25.86
C LEU A 580 -0.63 6.63 25.69
N LEU A 581 -1.17 6.01 24.65
CA LEU A 581 -2.57 6.18 24.23
C LEU A 581 -3.40 4.94 24.53
N ALA A 582 -4.58 5.17 25.12
CA ALA A 582 -5.59 4.14 25.38
C ALA A 582 -6.44 3.82 24.14
N LEU A 583 -6.53 4.77 23.22
CA LEU A 583 -7.33 4.68 21.99
C LEU A 583 -6.55 5.27 20.83
N LYS A 584 -6.88 4.82 19.61
CA LYS A 584 -6.42 5.51 18.40
C LYS A 584 -6.86 6.99 18.46
N PRO A 585 -5.98 7.95 18.11
CA PRO A 585 -6.35 9.35 18.04
C PRO A 585 -7.59 9.59 17.15
N VAL A 586 -8.51 10.42 17.64
CA VAL A 586 -9.52 11.05 16.77
C VAL A 586 -8.81 12.10 15.94
N SER A 587 -9.19 12.21 14.67
CA SER A 587 -8.63 13.15 13.70
C SER A 587 -9.76 13.62 12.79
N ILE A 588 -10.08 14.91 12.83
CA ILE A 588 -11.13 15.51 12.00
C ILE A 588 -10.51 16.69 11.25
N PHE A 589 -10.54 16.63 9.92
CA PHE A 589 -10.12 17.76 9.09
C PHE A 589 -11.28 18.72 8.91
N LEU A 590 -10.96 20.01 8.90
CA LEU A 590 -11.89 21.11 9.11
C LEU A 590 -11.61 22.23 8.10
N GLU A 591 -12.65 22.74 7.48
CA GLU A 591 -12.63 23.92 6.63
C GLU A 591 -13.22 25.11 7.37
N ALA A 592 -12.57 26.27 7.32
CA ALA A 592 -13.09 27.46 7.98
C ALA A 592 -14.35 27.95 7.26
N THR A 593 -15.37 28.36 8.03
CA THR A 593 -16.56 28.96 7.43
C THR A 593 -16.26 30.35 6.88
N ASP A 594 -16.99 30.77 5.84
CA ASP A 594 -16.78 32.07 5.18
C ASP A 594 -16.97 33.27 6.13
N TYR A 595 -17.84 33.13 7.13
CA TYR A 595 -18.11 34.18 8.11
C TYR A 595 -17.09 34.25 9.26
N LEU A 596 -16.13 33.31 9.34
CA LEU A 596 -15.14 33.29 10.42
C LEU A 596 -14.42 34.64 10.55
N LYS A 597 -13.93 35.19 9.44
CA LYS A 597 -13.16 36.45 9.42
C LYS A 597 -13.96 37.65 9.92
N ILE A 598 -15.29 37.59 9.83
CA ILE A 598 -16.18 38.67 10.23
C ILE A 598 -16.42 38.63 11.75
N VAL A 599 -16.49 37.43 12.32
CA VAL A 599 -16.95 37.24 13.70
C VAL A 599 -15.83 36.97 14.70
N GLN A 600 -14.62 36.64 14.22
CA GLN A 600 -13.48 36.26 15.05
C GLN A 600 -13.04 37.39 15.99
N ASN A 601 -12.74 37.05 17.24
CA ASN A 601 -12.20 37.96 18.24
C ASN A 601 -10.75 37.64 18.58
N ASP A 602 -9.97 38.68 18.87
CA ASP A 602 -8.62 38.54 19.39
C ASP A 602 -8.61 38.15 20.89
N ILE A 603 -7.63 37.32 21.24
CA ILE A 603 -7.28 37.03 22.63
C ILE A 603 -6.13 37.95 23.02
N LYS A 604 -6.43 38.99 23.80
CA LYS A 604 -5.46 40.01 24.22
C LYS A 604 -4.73 39.66 25.53
N GLU A 605 -5.31 38.80 26.34
CA GLU A 605 -4.83 38.42 27.67
C GLU A 605 -4.57 36.91 27.69
N PRO A 606 -3.38 36.45 28.10
CA PRO A 606 -3.11 35.03 28.21
C PRO A 606 -3.96 34.39 29.31
N GLY A 607 -4.45 33.18 29.06
CA GLY A 607 -5.22 32.36 29.98
C GLY A 607 -6.71 32.29 29.63
N GLY A 608 -7.53 32.05 30.65
CA GLY A 608 -8.96 31.80 30.49
C GLY A 608 -9.29 30.34 30.17
N ILE A 609 -10.51 30.12 29.69
CA ILE A 609 -11.05 28.80 29.36
C ILE A 609 -11.59 28.82 27.94
N TYR A 610 -11.21 27.81 27.17
CA TYR A 610 -11.70 27.59 25.81
C TYR A 610 -12.88 26.62 25.86
N GLU A 611 -13.81 26.74 24.93
CA GLU A 611 -14.95 25.84 24.81
C GLU A 611 -15.03 25.31 23.38
N LEU A 612 -14.74 24.03 23.20
CA LEU A 612 -14.88 23.33 21.94
C LEU A 612 -16.28 22.72 21.86
N ARG A 613 -17.01 23.02 20.79
CA ARG A 613 -18.37 22.52 20.58
C ARG A 613 -18.50 21.85 19.22
N THR A 614 -19.20 20.73 19.21
CA THR A 614 -19.49 19.94 17.99
C THR A 614 -20.99 19.79 17.82
N TYR A 615 -21.50 20.26 16.69
CA TYR A 615 -22.91 20.24 16.31
C TYR A 615 -23.07 19.28 15.13
N VAL A 616 -23.99 18.33 15.26
CA VAL A 616 -24.38 17.42 14.16
C VAL A 616 -25.77 17.82 13.70
N ALA A 617 -25.85 18.37 12.50
CA ALA A 617 -27.09 18.75 11.85
C ALA A 617 -27.83 17.53 11.30
N LYS A 618 -29.15 17.65 11.16
CA LYS A 618 -29.96 16.71 10.38
C LYS A 618 -29.61 16.82 8.88
N PRO A 619 -29.87 15.77 8.08
CA PRO A 619 -29.62 15.80 6.65
C PRO A 619 -30.18 17.06 5.97
N GLY A 620 -29.36 17.76 5.19
CA GLY A 620 -29.73 18.98 4.47
C GLY A 620 -29.89 20.24 5.33
N LYS A 621 -29.63 20.19 6.65
CA LYS A 621 -29.81 21.33 7.56
C LYS A 621 -28.52 22.08 7.94
N LEU A 622 -27.35 21.64 7.45
CA LEU A 622 -26.07 22.30 7.79
C LEU A 622 -25.99 23.73 7.27
N GLY A 623 -26.49 24.01 6.05
CA GLY A 623 -26.54 25.37 5.51
C GLY A 623 -27.33 26.32 6.42
N LEU A 624 -28.58 25.96 6.74
CA LEU A 624 -29.44 26.73 7.65
C LEU A 624 -28.83 26.92 9.04
N LEU A 625 -28.08 25.92 9.53
CA LEU A 625 -27.36 26.05 10.79
C LEU A 625 -26.26 27.11 10.69
N ASN A 626 -25.48 27.10 9.60
CA ASN A 626 -24.45 28.09 9.35
C ASN A 626 -25.03 29.49 9.19
N ASP A 627 -26.13 29.66 8.45
CA ASP A 627 -26.82 30.95 8.27
C ASP A 627 -27.22 31.56 9.63
N ARG A 628 -27.80 30.75 10.53
CA ARG A 628 -28.13 31.22 11.89
C ARG A 628 -26.89 31.65 12.68
N PHE A 629 -25.75 31.00 12.46
CA PHE A 629 -24.51 31.37 13.15
C PHE A 629 -23.92 32.67 12.60
N SER A 630 -23.86 32.80 11.28
CA SER A 630 -23.32 33.98 10.60
C SER A 630 -24.16 35.23 10.83
N GLU A 631 -25.49 35.13 10.69
CA GLU A 631 -26.39 36.28 10.69
C GLU A 631 -26.77 36.74 12.10
N HIS A 632 -26.75 35.84 13.08
CA HIS A 632 -27.30 36.12 14.40
C HIS A 632 -26.40 35.66 15.55
N THR A 633 -26.12 34.36 15.65
CA THR A 633 -25.62 33.75 16.89
C THR A 633 -24.28 34.34 17.32
N ALA A 634 -23.34 34.51 16.38
CA ALA A 634 -22.00 35.00 16.70
C ALA A 634 -22.00 36.47 17.18
N ALA A 635 -22.85 37.33 16.60
CA ALA A 635 -23.01 38.71 17.03
C ALA A 635 -23.61 38.79 18.44
N ILE A 636 -24.61 37.95 18.73
CA ILE A 636 -25.22 37.87 20.07
C ILE A 636 -24.19 37.35 21.09
N PHE A 637 -23.36 36.35 20.75
CA PHE A 637 -22.26 35.87 21.61
C PHE A 637 -21.32 37.00 22.04
N ASN A 638 -20.92 37.87 21.11
CA ASN A 638 -20.04 39.01 21.41
C ASN A 638 -20.66 39.94 22.47
N ARG A 639 -21.97 40.22 22.40
CA ARG A 639 -22.67 41.07 23.39
C ARG A 639 -22.72 40.43 24.78
N HIS A 640 -22.72 39.10 24.85
CA HIS A 640 -22.69 38.33 26.11
C HIS A 640 -21.27 37.92 26.55
N ARG A 641 -20.22 38.58 26.02
CA ARG A 641 -18.81 38.33 26.36
C ARG A 641 -18.36 36.88 26.11
N ILE A 642 -19.04 36.18 25.21
CA ILE A 642 -18.62 34.88 24.66
C ILE A 642 -17.78 35.20 23.43
N LYS A 643 -16.46 34.99 23.52
CA LYS A 643 -15.57 35.32 22.40
C LYS A 643 -15.57 34.19 21.37
N ASN A 644 -15.83 34.55 20.13
CA ASN A 644 -15.79 33.71 18.94
C ASN A 644 -14.34 33.57 18.45
N LEU A 645 -13.76 32.37 18.46
CA LEU A 645 -12.39 32.19 17.94
C LEU A 645 -12.37 31.54 16.57
N PHE A 646 -13.10 30.44 16.40
CA PHE A 646 -13.09 29.67 15.17
C PHE A 646 -14.43 29.00 14.92
N TYR A 647 -14.79 28.91 13.64
CA TYR A 647 -15.95 28.19 13.13
C TYR A 647 -15.51 27.38 11.92
N TRP A 648 -15.83 26.09 11.94
CA TRP A 648 -15.44 25.15 10.91
C TRP A 648 -16.56 24.19 10.53
N THR A 649 -16.66 23.84 9.27
CA THR A 649 -17.33 22.62 8.83
C THR A 649 -16.31 21.49 8.72
N ALA A 650 -16.73 20.25 8.91
CA ALA A 650 -15.86 19.12 8.59
C ALA A 650 -15.51 19.13 7.09
N PHE A 651 -14.29 18.72 6.75
CA PHE A 651 -13.77 18.70 5.38
C PHE A 651 -14.05 17.34 4.72
N ASP A 652 -13.68 16.25 5.40
CA ASP A 652 -13.82 14.90 4.87
C ASP A 652 -15.29 14.41 4.94
N GLN A 653 -15.70 13.58 3.98
CA GLN A 653 -16.99 12.89 4.00
C GLN A 653 -16.96 11.68 4.97
N PRO A 654 -18.11 11.31 5.58
CA PRO A 654 -19.44 11.93 5.43
C PRO A 654 -19.69 13.17 6.29
N GLU A 655 -18.83 13.47 7.27
CA GLU A 655 -19.06 14.51 8.28
C GLU A 655 -19.21 15.91 7.67
N SER A 656 -18.57 16.18 6.53
CA SER A 656 -18.69 17.46 5.83
C SER A 656 -20.11 17.82 5.41
N LYS A 657 -21.02 16.84 5.35
CA LYS A 657 -22.44 17.07 5.05
C LYS A 657 -23.24 17.64 6.22
N ASN A 658 -22.79 17.48 7.46
CA ASN A 658 -23.64 17.75 8.62
C ASN A 658 -22.94 18.30 9.87
N THR A 659 -21.62 18.42 9.89
CA THR A 659 -20.89 18.72 11.13
C THR A 659 -20.35 20.15 11.14
N LEU A 660 -20.75 20.92 12.16
CA LEU A 660 -20.20 22.24 12.50
C LEU A 660 -19.42 22.12 13.82
N ILE A 661 -18.16 22.54 13.82
CA ILE A 661 -17.28 22.58 14.98
C ILE A 661 -16.83 24.01 15.21
N TYR A 662 -16.85 24.47 16.45
CA TYR A 662 -16.41 25.83 16.76
C TYR A 662 -15.74 25.92 18.12
N LEU A 663 -14.86 26.91 18.25
CA LEU A 663 -14.06 27.18 19.44
C LEU A 663 -14.40 28.57 19.97
N LEU A 664 -14.74 28.64 21.25
CA LEU A 664 -15.01 29.87 21.97
C LEU A 664 -13.97 30.11 23.05
N HIS A 665 -13.86 31.35 23.52
CA HIS A 665 -13.08 31.74 24.70
C HIS A 665 -13.93 32.47 25.73
N HIS A 666 -13.66 32.16 26.99
CA HIS A 666 -14.26 32.77 28.17
C HIS A 666 -13.16 33.17 29.14
N ALA A 667 -13.37 34.29 29.86
CA ALA A 667 -12.39 34.75 30.86
C ALA A 667 -12.13 33.73 31.99
N SER A 668 -13.15 32.94 32.36
CA SER A 668 -13.02 31.84 33.31
C SER A 668 -14.16 30.84 33.16
N ARG A 669 -14.05 29.67 33.78
CA ARG A 669 -15.13 28.67 33.81
C ARG A 669 -16.40 29.21 34.45
N LYS A 670 -16.29 29.97 35.54
CA LYS A 670 -17.43 30.62 36.21
C LYS A 670 -18.08 31.67 35.30
N GLN A 671 -17.27 32.44 34.59
CA GLN A 671 -17.79 33.44 33.64
C GLN A 671 -18.52 32.78 32.47
N ALA A 672 -18.08 31.62 32.00
CA ALA A 672 -18.77 30.88 30.95
C ALA A 672 -20.22 30.54 31.36
N ASP A 673 -20.47 30.09 32.59
CA ASP A 673 -21.84 29.81 33.05
C ASP A 673 -22.71 31.06 33.09
N LEU A 674 -22.15 32.18 33.57
CA LEU A 674 -22.85 33.46 33.62
C LEU A 674 -23.20 33.97 32.21
N ASN A 675 -22.23 33.89 31.28
CA ASN A 675 -22.40 34.27 29.89
C ASN A 675 -23.47 33.42 29.21
N TRP A 676 -23.45 32.09 29.37
CA TRP A 676 -24.46 31.19 28.79
C TRP A 676 -25.85 31.41 29.37
N LYS A 677 -25.97 31.68 30.67
CA LYS A 677 -27.25 32.03 31.31
C LYS A 677 -27.82 33.33 30.75
N ALA A 678 -26.96 34.35 30.59
CA ALA A 678 -27.36 35.64 30.00
C ALA A 678 -27.79 35.47 28.54
N PHE A 679 -27.01 34.74 27.74
CA PHE A 679 -27.33 34.41 26.35
C PHE A 679 -28.68 33.71 26.21
N GLY A 680 -28.97 32.67 27.01
CA GLY A 680 -30.26 31.98 26.98
C GLY A 680 -31.45 32.85 27.42
N GLY A 681 -31.17 33.94 28.15
CA GLY A 681 -32.14 34.95 28.56
C GLY A 681 -32.41 36.03 27.52
N ASP A 682 -31.55 36.18 26.50
CA ASP A 682 -31.62 37.25 25.51
C ASP A 682 -32.91 37.13 24.65
N PRO A 683 -33.79 38.15 24.63
CA PRO A 683 -35.03 38.13 23.85
C PRO A 683 -34.81 37.95 22.34
N GLU A 684 -33.74 38.54 21.79
CA GLU A 684 -33.39 38.41 20.37
C GLU A 684 -32.97 36.98 20.07
N TRP A 685 -32.15 36.36 20.93
CA TRP A 685 -31.80 34.94 20.78
C TRP A 685 -33.03 34.04 20.84
N ARG A 686 -33.95 34.27 21.78
CA ARG A 686 -35.18 33.46 21.89
C ARG A 686 -36.04 33.56 20.63
N LYS A 687 -36.13 34.76 20.04
CA LYS A 687 -36.80 34.99 18.76
C LYS A 687 -36.11 34.22 17.64
N VAL A 688 -34.80 34.40 17.44
CA VAL A 688 -34.01 33.71 16.42
C VAL A 688 -34.08 32.19 16.57
N ALA A 689 -33.98 31.66 17.80
CA ALA A 689 -34.04 30.24 18.07
C ALA A 689 -35.41 29.63 17.72
N LYS A 690 -36.50 30.38 17.93
CA LYS A 690 -37.86 29.98 17.54
C LYS A 690 -38.05 30.05 16.03
N GLU A 691 -37.72 31.18 15.41
CA GLU A 691 -37.91 31.42 13.97
C GLU A 691 -37.08 30.47 13.11
N SER A 692 -35.81 30.27 13.47
CA SER A 692 -34.93 29.35 12.75
C SER A 692 -35.38 27.88 12.80
N GLN A 693 -36.18 27.49 13.79
CA GLN A 693 -36.64 26.10 13.97
C GLN A 693 -38.09 25.86 13.51
N ILE A 694 -38.73 26.83 12.85
CA ILE A 694 -40.08 26.67 12.28
C ILE A 694 -40.14 25.46 11.33
N ASN A 695 -39.07 25.23 10.56
CA ASN A 695 -38.95 24.13 9.61
C ASN A 695 -38.29 22.86 10.22
N GLY A 696 -38.51 22.66 11.53
CA GLY A 696 -38.01 21.53 12.31
C GLY A 696 -36.65 21.78 12.99
N THR A 697 -36.32 20.93 13.97
CA THR A 697 -35.06 21.04 14.72
C THR A 697 -33.85 20.78 13.81
N PHE A 698 -32.84 21.65 13.89
CA PHE A 698 -31.63 21.54 13.06
C PHE A 698 -30.72 20.40 13.47
N LEU A 699 -30.61 20.13 14.78
CA LEU A 699 -29.64 19.20 15.31
C LEU A 699 -30.22 17.79 15.37
N ALA A 700 -29.40 16.81 14.98
CA ALA A 700 -29.71 15.40 15.14
C ALA A 700 -29.61 14.96 16.62
N GLN A 701 -28.76 15.64 17.40
CA GLN A 701 -28.52 15.33 18.80
C GLN A 701 -28.07 16.59 19.57
N PRO A 702 -28.15 16.60 20.91
CA PRO A 702 -27.59 17.68 21.72
C PRO A 702 -26.11 17.91 21.40
N PRO A 703 -25.63 19.17 21.33
CA PRO A 703 -24.23 19.45 21.07
C PRO A 703 -23.28 18.82 22.08
N GLU A 704 -22.17 18.28 21.59
CA GLU A 704 -21.04 17.99 22.46
C GLU A 704 -20.34 19.30 22.84
N ARG A 705 -19.96 19.43 24.11
CA ARG A 705 -19.18 20.56 24.63
C ARG A 705 -18.04 20.08 25.51
N ILE A 706 -16.88 20.71 25.36
CA ILE A 706 -15.70 20.44 26.18
C ILE A 706 -15.08 21.77 26.56
N TYR A 707 -14.99 22.05 27.87
CA TYR A 707 -14.19 23.16 28.37
C TYR A 707 -12.72 22.73 28.49
N LEU A 708 -11.84 23.60 28.05
CA LEU A 708 -10.45 23.34 27.74
C LEU A 708 -9.57 24.40 28.43
N LYS A 709 -8.51 23.94 29.10
CA LYS A 709 -7.45 24.79 29.64
C LYS A 709 -6.24 24.70 28.72
N PRO A 710 -5.67 25.83 28.25
CA PRO A 710 -4.47 25.80 27.42
C PRO A 710 -3.30 25.24 28.24
N THR A 711 -2.43 24.49 27.58
CA THR A 711 -1.13 24.15 28.15
C THR A 711 -0.21 25.36 28.13
N ASP A 712 0.78 25.39 29.01
CA ASP A 712 1.77 26.45 29.15
C ASP A 712 2.70 26.62 27.94
N PHE A 713 2.80 25.62 27.06
CA PHE A 713 3.49 25.70 25.77
C PHE A 713 2.55 25.85 24.57
N SER A 714 1.25 26.07 24.80
CA SER A 714 0.28 26.33 23.73
C SER A 714 0.60 27.66 23.03
N PRO A 715 0.67 27.71 21.67
CA PRO A 715 0.83 28.96 20.94
C PRO A 715 -0.32 29.94 21.19
N LEU A 716 -1.56 29.45 21.14
CA LEU A 716 -2.75 30.18 21.58
C LEU A 716 -2.92 29.92 23.09
N LYS A 717 -2.48 30.89 23.91
CA LYS A 717 -2.53 30.83 25.37
C LYS A 717 -3.40 31.91 25.95
#